data_AF-A0ABD4VUA0-F1
#
_entry.id   AF-A0ABD4VUA0-F1
#
_cell.length_a   1.000
_cell.length_b   1.000
_cell.length_c   1.000
_cell.angle_alpha   90.00
_cell.angle_beta   90.00
_cell.angle_gamma   90.00
#
_symmetry.space_group_name_H-M   'P 1'
#
loop_
_entity.id
_entity.type
_entity.pdbx_description
1 polymer ?
#
loop_
_entity_poly.entity_id
_entity_poly.type
_entity_poly.pdbx_seq_one_letter_code
_entity_poly.pdbx_strand_id
1 'polypeptide(L)'
;MLGGLLMASAFASAGNEPKKPYWQDVQVVAVNKEYPRSSFMTYENRANALTGKFEKSKYYQLLNGTWKFYFVDSYKNLPANITDPSVSTADWTDIKVPGNWEVQGHGVAIYTNHGYEFQPRNPQPPTLPEANPVGVYRRDIDIPADWDGRDIYLHLAGAKSGVYVYINGQEVGYSEDSKNSAEFLINKFVKPGKNVLTLKIYRWSTGSYLECQDFWRISGIERDVFLYSQPKAALKDFRVTSTLDDTYKDGIFKLGADLRNNGSAASNMALVYELLDAKGNVVATGEKTADVAAGETRTVSFDQTLPGVKTWTSEAPNLYKLVMTVKENGKVNEIIPFNVGFRRIEIKPIEQLAGNGKPYVCLFINGQPLKLKGVNIHEHNPATGHYMTEELMRKDFELMKQHNLNTVRLCHYPQDRRFYELCDEYGLYVYDEANIESHGMYYDLKKGGTLGNNPEWLKAHMDRTINMFERNKNYPSLTFWSLGNEAGNGYNFYQTYLWLKDADKNIMDRPVNYERAQWEWNSDMYVPQYPGAQWLEAMGKRGSDRPIAPSEYSHAMGNSNGNLWDQWKAIYKYPNLQGGYIWDWVDQGIDAVDENGRHFWTYGGDYGVNTPNDGNFCCNGIVSPDRTPHPAMAEVKYVHQNVAFEPVDPANGKFLVKNRFYFTNLQKYMISYTIKANGKTVKGGKMSVNVEPQGSKEITIPVSGLKSKPGTEYFIYFNVTTTEPEPLIPVGHEIAYEQFRLPVEPSERTFATGGPTLKVSAEGNELSASSSKVSFVFDKKTGLVSSYKVGGTEYFKDGFGLQPNFWRAPNDNDYGNGNPKRLQVWKQSSKNFNVVDANIVMDGKDAVLTANYLLAAGNLYIVTYRIHPSGVVKADFTFTSTDMEAAKTEASEATLMATFTPGSDAARKAASKLEVPRIGVRFRLPAEMNQVEYFGRGPEENYVDRNAGTLIDLYKTTADNMYFPYVRPQENGHHTDTRWLTLNKKGGKGLTIYADKTIGFNALRNSVEDFDGEETVSRPYQWLNRDAGELVHDESKAKDQLPRKTHINDISPRNFVEVCVDMKQQGVAGYNSWGARPEPGYNIPANQEYKWGFTIVPR
;
A
#
# COMPACT_ATOMS: atom_id res chain seq x y z
N MET A 1 -62.26 -37.43 -62.97
CA MET A 1 -61.49 -36.65 -63.95
C MET A 1 -60.21 -36.18 -63.28
N LEU A 2 -59.07 -36.48 -63.91
CA LEU A 2 -57.73 -36.08 -63.49
C LEU A 2 -57.53 -34.56 -63.57
N GLY A 3 -56.62 -34.03 -62.74
CA GLY A 3 -55.99 -32.73 -62.92
C GLY A 3 -54.92 -32.52 -61.86
N GLY A 4 -53.64 -32.68 -62.24
CA GLY A 4 -52.48 -32.66 -61.33
C GLY A 4 -52.15 -31.29 -60.74
N LEU A 5 -51.46 -31.31 -59.59
CA LEU A 5 -50.74 -30.16 -59.04
C LEU A 5 -49.26 -30.51 -58.86
N LEU A 6 -48.42 -29.65 -59.44
CA LEU A 6 -46.97 -29.64 -59.28
C LEU A 6 -46.57 -29.23 -57.86
N MET A 7 -45.62 -29.96 -57.27
CA MET A 7 -44.76 -29.45 -56.19
C MET A 7 -43.65 -28.61 -56.83
N ALA A 8 -43.54 -27.34 -56.44
CA ALA A 8 -42.37 -26.52 -56.67
C ALA A 8 -41.64 -26.32 -55.34
N SER A 9 -40.40 -26.79 -55.28
CA SER A 9 -39.43 -26.60 -54.21
C SER A 9 -38.90 -25.17 -54.21
N ALA A 10 -39.22 -24.40 -53.17
CA ALA A 10 -38.58 -23.11 -52.91
C ALA A 10 -37.27 -23.34 -52.14
N PHE A 11 -36.15 -22.99 -52.78
CA PHE A 11 -34.85 -22.82 -52.13
C PHE A 11 -34.95 -21.65 -51.13
N ALA A 12 -34.85 -21.94 -49.84
CA ALA A 12 -34.59 -20.92 -48.83
C ALA A 12 -33.07 -20.65 -48.81
N SER A 13 -32.66 -19.49 -49.32
CA SER A 13 -31.33 -18.95 -49.10
C SER A 13 -31.15 -18.65 -47.61
N ALA A 14 -30.34 -19.46 -46.92
CA ALA A 14 -29.83 -19.10 -45.60
C ALA A 14 -28.96 -17.85 -45.75
N GLY A 15 -29.45 -16.72 -45.23
CA GLY A 15 -28.68 -15.48 -45.17
C GLY A 15 -27.47 -15.64 -44.26
N ASN A 16 -26.31 -15.22 -44.73
CA ASN A 16 -25.12 -15.01 -43.91
C ASN A 16 -25.42 -13.95 -42.85
N GLU A 17 -25.73 -14.35 -41.62
CA GLU A 17 -25.60 -13.43 -40.49
C GLU A 17 -24.12 -13.03 -40.33
N PRO A 18 -23.82 -11.74 -40.09
CA PRO A 18 -22.44 -11.30 -39.87
C PRO A 18 -21.88 -11.97 -38.60
N LYS A 19 -20.77 -12.72 -38.75
CA LYS A 19 -20.07 -13.38 -37.65
C LYS A 19 -19.51 -12.31 -36.69
N LYS A 20 -19.96 -12.33 -35.44
CA LYS A 20 -19.48 -11.44 -34.37
C LYS A 20 -17.98 -11.67 -34.13
N PRO A 21 -17.14 -10.61 -34.02
CA PRO A 21 -15.72 -10.78 -33.69
C PRO A 21 -15.56 -11.24 -32.24
N TYR A 22 -14.53 -12.06 -31.96
CA TYR A 22 -14.32 -12.68 -30.64
C TYR A 22 -14.32 -11.67 -29.48
N TRP A 23 -13.68 -10.51 -29.63
CA TRP A 23 -13.60 -9.48 -28.59
C TRP A 23 -14.93 -8.85 -28.18
N GLN A 24 -16.00 -9.11 -28.93
CA GLN A 24 -17.36 -8.68 -28.59
C GLN A 24 -18.24 -9.84 -28.08
N ASP A 25 -17.78 -11.08 -28.18
CA ASP A 25 -18.56 -12.28 -27.86
C ASP A 25 -18.19 -12.84 -26.48
N VAL A 26 -19.07 -12.62 -25.51
CA VAL A 26 -18.91 -13.09 -24.11
C VAL A 26 -18.74 -14.61 -24.01
N GLN A 27 -19.13 -15.37 -25.04
CA GLN A 27 -18.94 -16.82 -25.08
C GLN A 27 -17.56 -17.24 -25.63
N VAL A 28 -16.70 -16.30 -26.04
CA VAL A 28 -15.37 -16.57 -26.63
C VAL A 28 -14.26 -15.92 -25.81
N VAL A 29 -13.83 -16.61 -24.76
CA VAL A 29 -12.70 -16.18 -23.90
C VAL A 29 -11.32 -16.53 -24.50
N ALA A 30 -11.29 -17.51 -25.42
CA ALA A 30 -10.08 -17.97 -26.09
C ALA A 30 -10.39 -18.75 -27.37
N VAL A 31 -9.45 -18.77 -28.32
CA VAL A 31 -9.47 -19.60 -29.55
C VAL A 31 -8.09 -20.20 -29.75
N ASN A 32 -7.99 -21.52 -29.88
CA ASN A 32 -6.72 -22.28 -30.04
C ASN A 32 -5.65 -22.01 -28.95
N LYS A 33 -6.02 -21.40 -27.82
CA LYS A 33 -5.20 -21.30 -26.60
C LYS A 33 -5.05 -22.70 -26.02
N GLU A 34 -3.84 -23.11 -25.67
CA GLU A 34 -3.60 -24.34 -24.94
C GLU A 34 -4.28 -24.28 -23.56
N TYR A 35 -4.68 -25.44 -23.03
CA TYR A 35 -5.22 -25.50 -21.67
C TYR A 35 -4.14 -25.05 -20.66
N PRO A 36 -4.48 -24.20 -19.66
CA PRO A 36 -3.49 -23.69 -18.72
C PRO A 36 -2.84 -24.81 -17.92
N ARG A 37 -1.59 -24.61 -17.54
CA ARG A 37 -0.76 -25.63 -16.87
C ARG A 37 0.30 -24.96 -16.00
N SER A 38 0.98 -25.76 -15.18
CA SER A 38 2.08 -25.27 -14.35
C SER A 38 3.13 -24.57 -15.20
N SER A 39 3.66 -23.44 -14.71
CA SER A 39 4.74 -22.74 -15.42
C SER A 39 6.08 -23.45 -15.24
N PHE A 40 6.63 -23.99 -16.33
CA PHE A 40 7.95 -24.63 -16.32
C PHE A 40 8.66 -24.51 -17.67
N MET A 41 9.96 -24.82 -17.68
CA MET A 41 10.78 -24.87 -18.88
C MET A 41 11.45 -26.22 -19.03
N THR A 42 11.63 -26.63 -20.29
CA THR A 42 12.32 -27.85 -20.69
C THR A 42 13.79 -27.56 -20.91
N TYR A 43 14.67 -28.40 -20.38
CA TYR A 43 16.12 -28.29 -20.53
C TYR A 43 16.72 -29.54 -21.14
N GLU A 44 17.82 -29.37 -21.86
CA GLU A 44 18.57 -30.43 -22.53
C GLU A 44 19.54 -31.16 -21.61
N ASN A 45 19.95 -30.55 -20.50
CA ASN A 45 20.89 -31.13 -19.56
C ASN A 45 20.62 -30.69 -18.12
N ARG A 46 21.12 -31.49 -17.17
CA ARG A 46 20.89 -31.32 -15.74
C ARG A 46 21.50 -30.03 -15.18
N ALA A 47 22.70 -29.64 -15.65
CA ALA A 47 23.38 -28.45 -15.13
C ALA A 47 22.58 -27.18 -15.41
N ASN A 48 22.05 -27.04 -16.63
CA ASN A 48 21.18 -25.92 -17.00
C ASN A 48 19.82 -25.99 -16.28
N ALA A 49 19.21 -27.18 -16.19
CA ALA A 49 17.96 -27.37 -15.45
C ALA A 49 18.07 -26.92 -13.99
N LEU A 50 19.15 -27.26 -13.29
CA LEU A 50 19.32 -26.88 -11.89
C LEU A 50 19.38 -25.37 -11.65
N THR A 51 19.68 -24.56 -12.67
CA THR A 51 19.63 -23.10 -12.53
C THR A 51 18.21 -22.57 -12.37
N GLY A 52 17.19 -23.28 -12.89
CA GLY A 52 15.80 -22.82 -12.95
C GLY A 52 15.54 -21.64 -13.88
N LYS A 53 16.58 -21.06 -14.50
CA LYS A 53 16.49 -19.88 -15.36
C LYS A 53 16.14 -20.27 -16.79
N PHE A 54 15.04 -19.76 -17.30
CA PHE A 54 14.53 -20.11 -18.63
C PHE A 54 15.56 -19.81 -19.73
N GLU A 55 16.33 -18.73 -19.57
CA GLU A 55 17.39 -18.27 -20.48
C GLU A 55 18.58 -19.24 -20.58
N LYS A 56 18.66 -20.24 -19.69
CA LYS A 56 19.68 -21.29 -19.73
C LYS A 56 19.23 -22.52 -20.52
N SER A 57 17.96 -22.60 -20.93
CA SER A 57 17.51 -23.61 -21.86
C SER A 57 17.82 -23.18 -23.29
N LYS A 58 18.40 -24.08 -24.09
CA LYS A 58 18.53 -23.85 -25.54
C LYS A 58 17.19 -23.93 -26.29
N TYR A 59 16.13 -24.38 -25.60
CA TYR A 59 14.77 -24.46 -26.13
C TYR A 59 13.94 -23.23 -25.80
N TYR A 60 14.54 -22.15 -25.32
CA TYR A 60 13.89 -20.90 -24.97
C TYR A 60 14.44 -19.74 -25.82
N GLN A 61 13.55 -18.86 -26.28
CA GLN A 61 13.92 -17.68 -27.06
C GLN A 61 13.06 -16.49 -26.64
N LEU A 62 13.66 -15.57 -25.89
CA LEU A 62 13.03 -14.31 -25.48
C LEU A 62 12.75 -13.42 -26.71
N LEU A 63 11.53 -12.90 -26.81
CA LEU A 63 11.11 -11.98 -27.87
C LEU A 63 10.94 -10.54 -27.39
N ASN A 64 11.25 -10.23 -26.13
CA ASN A 64 11.31 -8.87 -25.63
C ASN A 64 12.27 -7.97 -26.45
N GLY A 65 12.11 -6.66 -26.29
CA GLY A 65 12.89 -5.63 -26.94
C GLY A 65 12.02 -4.73 -27.81
N THR A 66 12.61 -4.17 -28.87
CA THR A 66 11.88 -3.28 -29.78
C THR A 66 11.07 -4.06 -30.81
N TRP A 67 9.81 -3.68 -31.00
CA TRP A 67 8.90 -4.21 -32.02
C TRP A 67 8.39 -3.07 -32.90
N LYS A 68 7.94 -3.39 -34.12
CA LYS A 68 7.20 -2.43 -34.93
C LYS A 68 5.79 -2.30 -34.40
N PHE A 69 5.26 -1.08 -34.37
CA PHE A 69 3.97 -0.77 -33.77
C PHE A 69 3.14 0.16 -34.66
N TYR A 70 1.86 -0.19 -34.79
CA TYR A 70 0.87 0.60 -35.50
C TYR A 70 -0.34 0.81 -34.60
N PHE A 71 -0.71 2.07 -34.37
CA PHE A 71 -1.78 2.44 -33.45
C PHE A 71 -2.87 3.22 -34.18
N VAL A 72 -4.14 2.90 -33.86
CA VAL A 72 -5.31 3.69 -34.27
C VAL A 72 -6.28 3.84 -33.12
N ASP A 73 -6.94 4.99 -33.03
CA ASP A 73 -7.95 5.26 -31.99
C ASP A 73 -9.27 4.48 -32.18
N SER A 74 -9.47 3.91 -33.37
CA SER A 74 -10.63 3.06 -33.66
C SER A 74 -10.24 1.93 -34.60
N TYR A 75 -10.67 0.71 -34.26
CA TYR A 75 -10.50 -0.49 -35.08
C TYR A 75 -11.01 -0.33 -36.52
N LYS A 76 -11.97 0.56 -36.78
CA LYS A 76 -12.49 0.84 -38.13
C LYS A 76 -11.46 1.50 -39.05
N ASN A 77 -10.43 2.10 -38.47
CA ASN A 77 -9.35 2.76 -39.19
C ASN A 77 -8.18 1.82 -39.49
N LEU A 78 -8.26 0.54 -39.11
CA LEU A 78 -7.24 -0.45 -39.44
C LEU A 78 -7.26 -0.78 -40.95
N PRO A 79 -6.10 -0.78 -41.62
CA PRO A 79 -5.99 -1.34 -42.96
C PRO A 79 -6.41 -2.83 -42.96
N ALA A 80 -7.21 -3.23 -43.95
CA ALA A 80 -7.72 -4.61 -44.03
C ALA A 80 -6.60 -5.66 -44.14
N ASN A 81 -5.45 -5.28 -44.70
CA ASN A 81 -4.26 -6.11 -44.88
C ASN A 81 -3.22 -5.96 -43.77
N ILE A 82 -3.52 -5.30 -42.64
CA ILE A 82 -2.52 -4.98 -41.59
C ILE A 82 -1.80 -6.21 -41.01
N THR A 83 -2.37 -7.40 -41.13
CA THR A 83 -1.78 -8.67 -40.68
C THR A 83 -0.99 -9.41 -41.76
N ASP A 84 -1.00 -8.95 -43.00
CA ASP A 84 -0.26 -9.57 -44.11
C ASP A 84 1.25 -9.32 -43.94
N PRO A 85 2.11 -10.38 -43.94
CA PRO A 85 3.54 -10.24 -43.72
C PRO A 85 4.26 -9.44 -44.82
N SER A 86 3.66 -9.26 -45.99
CA SER A 86 4.22 -8.48 -47.10
C SER A 86 4.06 -6.96 -46.95
N VAL A 87 3.18 -6.50 -46.04
CA VAL A 87 2.99 -5.08 -45.78
C VAL A 87 4.28 -4.45 -45.25
N SER A 88 4.62 -3.26 -45.74
CA SER A 88 5.79 -2.53 -45.24
C SER A 88 5.53 -1.97 -43.84
N THR A 89 6.50 -2.14 -42.93
CA THR A 89 6.50 -1.50 -41.59
C THR A 89 7.42 -0.29 -41.54
N ALA A 90 7.86 0.23 -42.70
CA ALA A 90 8.75 1.39 -42.75
C ALA A 90 8.14 2.63 -42.07
N ASP A 91 6.82 2.82 -42.21
CA ASP A 91 6.08 3.94 -41.63
C ASP A 91 5.52 3.64 -40.23
N TRP A 92 5.80 2.46 -39.67
CA TRP A 92 5.38 2.09 -38.31
C TRP A 92 6.37 2.65 -37.29
N THR A 93 5.86 3.00 -36.11
CA THR A 93 6.72 3.41 -34.99
C THR A 93 7.40 2.19 -34.37
N ASP A 94 8.41 2.44 -33.53
CA ASP A 94 9.02 1.43 -32.69
C ASP A 94 8.42 1.51 -31.28
N ILE A 95 8.15 0.37 -30.65
CA ILE A 95 7.68 0.28 -29.27
C ILE A 95 8.53 -0.71 -28.46
N LYS A 96 8.69 -0.49 -27.16
CA LYS A 96 9.33 -1.44 -26.25
C LYS A 96 8.30 -2.46 -25.77
N VAL A 97 8.70 -3.72 -25.83
CA VAL A 97 7.93 -4.88 -25.34
C VAL A 97 8.78 -5.61 -24.31
N PRO A 98 8.26 -5.84 -23.10
CA PRO A 98 6.94 -5.44 -22.59
C PRO A 98 6.89 -3.96 -22.21
N GLY A 99 5.69 -3.45 -21.98
CA GLY A 99 5.41 -2.07 -21.59
C GLY A 99 4.09 -1.59 -22.19
N ASN A 100 3.29 -0.90 -21.38
CA ASN A 100 2.01 -0.37 -21.85
C ASN A 100 2.23 0.72 -22.92
N TRP A 101 1.33 0.83 -23.89
CA TRP A 101 1.52 1.81 -24.97
C TRP A 101 1.25 3.25 -24.51
N GLU A 102 0.45 3.45 -23.46
CA GLU A 102 0.07 4.79 -22.97
C GLU A 102 1.25 5.53 -22.35
N VAL A 103 2.11 4.82 -21.63
CA VAL A 103 3.36 5.37 -21.07
C VAL A 103 4.47 5.50 -22.13
N GLN A 104 4.20 5.08 -23.36
CA GLN A 104 5.09 5.20 -24.51
C GLN A 104 4.57 6.20 -25.56
N GLY A 105 3.58 7.02 -25.20
CA GLY A 105 3.10 8.13 -26.02
C GLY A 105 1.95 7.79 -26.99
N HIS A 106 1.27 6.66 -26.81
CA HIS A 106 0.13 6.26 -27.65
C HIS A 106 -1.18 6.21 -26.85
N GLY A 107 -2.27 6.75 -27.40
CA GLY A 107 -3.55 6.78 -26.70
C GLY A 107 -3.53 7.63 -25.43
N VAL A 108 -4.36 7.27 -24.43
CA VAL A 108 -4.54 8.04 -23.20
C VAL A 108 -4.59 7.08 -22.00
N ALA A 109 -3.69 7.27 -21.03
CA ALA A 109 -3.76 6.61 -19.73
C ALA A 109 -4.97 7.13 -18.95
N ILE A 110 -5.83 6.24 -18.47
CA ILE A 110 -7.04 6.62 -17.72
C ILE A 110 -6.98 5.93 -16.37
N TYR A 111 -7.15 6.66 -15.28
CA TYR A 111 -7.29 6.08 -13.95
C TYR A 111 -8.71 6.30 -13.46
N THR A 112 -9.43 5.22 -13.17
CA THR A 112 -10.75 5.22 -12.52
C THR A 112 -10.76 4.12 -11.47
N ASN A 113 -11.45 4.37 -10.36
CA ASN A 113 -11.70 3.38 -9.31
C ASN A 113 -12.82 2.42 -9.77
N HIS A 114 -14.02 2.55 -9.22
CA HIS A 114 -15.08 1.57 -9.45
C HIS A 114 -15.76 1.69 -10.81
N GLY A 115 -15.59 2.80 -11.54
CA GLY A 115 -16.22 2.99 -12.85
C GLY A 115 -15.49 2.24 -13.97
N TYR A 116 -16.21 1.86 -15.03
CA TYR A 116 -15.58 1.51 -16.30
C TYR A 116 -15.21 2.78 -17.04
N GLU A 117 -13.95 2.94 -17.45
CA GLU A 117 -13.44 4.14 -18.12
C GLU A 117 -14.18 4.47 -19.42
N PHE A 118 -14.76 3.47 -20.06
CA PHE A 118 -15.54 3.62 -21.28
C PHE A 118 -17.03 3.86 -21.02
N GLN A 119 -17.53 3.57 -19.82
CA GLN A 119 -18.89 3.85 -19.40
C GLN A 119 -18.96 3.96 -17.86
N PRO A 120 -18.60 5.12 -17.28
CA PRO A 120 -18.42 5.25 -15.83
C PRO A 120 -19.69 5.08 -15.00
N ARG A 121 -20.87 5.27 -15.62
CA ARG A 121 -22.18 5.14 -14.98
C ARG A 121 -23.11 4.28 -15.80
N ASN A 122 -23.92 3.46 -15.11
CA ASN A 122 -24.94 2.58 -15.69
C ASN A 122 -24.43 1.72 -16.88
N PRO A 123 -23.31 1.00 -16.75
CA PRO A 123 -22.80 0.12 -17.80
C PRO A 123 -23.85 -0.92 -18.23
N GLN A 124 -23.85 -1.27 -19.52
CA GLN A 124 -24.77 -2.27 -20.11
C GLN A 124 -23.98 -3.41 -20.79
N PRO A 125 -23.41 -4.35 -20.02
CA PRO A 125 -22.65 -5.46 -20.59
C PRO A 125 -23.50 -6.31 -21.56
N PRO A 126 -22.94 -6.83 -22.66
CA PRO A 126 -21.53 -6.76 -23.07
C PRO A 126 -21.22 -5.59 -24.05
N THR A 127 -21.91 -4.45 -23.94
CA THR A 127 -21.79 -3.34 -24.91
C THR A 127 -20.44 -2.61 -24.78
N LEU A 128 -19.63 -2.65 -25.83
CA LEU A 128 -18.33 -1.96 -25.89
C LEU A 128 -18.40 -0.69 -26.74
N PRO A 129 -17.47 0.28 -26.56
CA PRO A 129 -17.39 1.46 -27.41
C PRO A 129 -17.21 1.13 -28.89
N GLU A 130 -17.88 1.91 -29.74
CA GLU A 130 -17.69 1.81 -31.19
C GLU A 130 -16.29 2.32 -31.62
N ALA A 131 -15.78 3.35 -30.95
CA ALA A 131 -14.39 3.78 -31.07
C ALA A 131 -13.53 3.02 -30.07
N ASN A 132 -13.00 1.87 -30.48
CA ASN A 132 -12.12 1.03 -29.65
C ASN A 132 -10.67 1.08 -30.19
N PRO A 133 -9.71 1.64 -29.43
CA PRO A 133 -8.32 1.72 -29.85
C PRO A 133 -7.69 0.34 -30.07
N VAL A 134 -6.82 0.26 -31.08
CA VAL A 134 -6.11 -0.98 -31.42
C VAL A 134 -4.63 -0.71 -31.63
N GLY A 135 -3.80 -1.50 -30.95
CA GLY A 135 -2.36 -1.57 -31.18
C GLY A 135 -2.00 -2.85 -31.93
N VAL A 136 -1.29 -2.72 -33.06
CA VAL A 136 -0.76 -3.84 -33.84
C VAL A 136 0.75 -3.88 -33.67
N TYR A 137 1.25 -4.96 -33.08
CA TYR A 137 2.66 -5.23 -32.86
C TYR A 137 3.15 -6.20 -33.93
N ARG A 138 4.31 -5.94 -34.52
CA ARG A 138 4.95 -6.85 -35.47
C ARG A 138 6.43 -7.05 -35.18
N ARG A 139 6.87 -8.30 -35.26
CA ARG A 139 8.27 -8.70 -35.10
C ARG A 139 8.62 -9.86 -36.01
N ASP A 140 9.81 -9.79 -36.59
CA ASP A 140 10.43 -10.93 -37.25
C ASP A 140 10.97 -11.88 -36.18
N ILE A 141 10.62 -13.16 -36.31
CA ILE A 141 11.10 -14.23 -35.44
C ILE A 141 11.84 -15.25 -36.28
N ASP A 142 12.87 -15.87 -35.72
CA ASP A 142 13.64 -16.93 -36.38
C ASP A 142 13.46 -18.22 -35.60
N ILE A 143 13.03 -19.29 -36.27
CA ILE A 143 12.87 -20.62 -35.69
C ILE A 143 14.20 -21.38 -35.84
N PRO A 144 14.88 -21.71 -34.72
CA PRO A 144 16.14 -22.41 -34.75
C PRO A 144 16.06 -23.77 -35.46
N ALA A 145 17.10 -24.13 -36.21
CA ALA A 145 17.14 -25.40 -36.93
C ALA A 145 17.09 -26.63 -36.00
N ASP A 146 17.61 -26.52 -34.77
CA ASP A 146 17.57 -27.59 -33.78
C ASP A 146 16.20 -27.73 -33.08
N TRP A 147 15.21 -26.93 -33.48
CA TRP A 147 13.81 -27.10 -33.09
C TRP A 147 12.99 -27.93 -34.07
N ASP A 148 13.59 -28.37 -35.19
CA ASP A 148 12.91 -29.25 -36.14
C ASP A 148 12.40 -30.54 -35.47
N GLY A 149 11.20 -30.95 -35.84
CA GLY A 149 10.51 -32.10 -35.25
C GLY A 149 9.97 -31.91 -33.82
N ARG A 150 10.19 -30.76 -33.16
CA ARG A 150 9.68 -30.45 -31.82
C ARG A 150 8.31 -29.76 -31.88
N ASP A 151 7.55 -29.77 -30.78
CA ASP A 151 6.43 -28.86 -30.61
C ASP A 151 6.97 -27.46 -30.26
N ILE A 152 6.50 -26.43 -30.97
CA ILE A 152 6.94 -25.06 -30.79
C ILE A 152 5.74 -24.26 -30.31
N TYR A 153 5.94 -23.50 -29.25
CA TYR A 153 4.91 -22.71 -28.61
C TYR A 153 5.27 -21.23 -28.61
N LEU A 154 4.29 -20.37 -28.88
CA LEU A 154 4.33 -18.96 -28.52
C LEU A 154 3.74 -18.82 -27.11
N HIS A 155 4.46 -18.15 -26.21
CA HIS A 155 4.00 -17.81 -24.88
C HIS A 155 3.88 -16.29 -24.74
N LEU A 156 2.68 -15.83 -24.38
CA LEU A 156 2.39 -14.46 -23.99
C LEU A 156 2.14 -14.45 -22.48
N ALA A 157 3.05 -13.92 -21.66
CA ALA A 157 2.92 -14.00 -20.19
C ALA A 157 1.81 -13.07 -19.64
N GLY A 158 1.42 -12.04 -20.39
CA GLY A 158 0.35 -11.12 -20.05
C GLY A 158 0.19 -10.02 -21.11
N ALA A 159 -1.03 -9.83 -21.61
CA ALA A 159 -1.35 -8.82 -22.61
C ALA A 159 -2.83 -8.42 -22.52
N LYS A 160 -3.11 -7.11 -22.56
CA LYS A 160 -4.43 -6.54 -22.25
C LYS A 160 -5.08 -5.86 -23.46
N SER A 161 -6.36 -6.09 -23.79
CA SER A 161 -7.38 -6.96 -23.12
C SER A 161 -8.04 -8.00 -24.03
N GLY A 162 -7.91 -7.85 -25.36
CA GLY A 162 -8.36 -8.85 -26.34
C GLY A 162 -7.30 -9.04 -27.42
N VAL A 163 -6.63 -10.19 -27.40
CA VAL A 163 -5.37 -10.40 -28.13
C VAL A 163 -5.56 -11.40 -29.26
N TYR A 164 -5.42 -10.95 -30.51
CA TYR A 164 -5.36 -11.82 -31.67
C TYR A 164 -3.90 -12.10 -32.04
N VAL A 165 -3.61 -13.37 -32.37
CA VAL A 165 -2.27 -13.83 -32.76
C VAL A 165 -2.26 -14.23 -34.23
N TYR A 166 -1.32 -13.69 -35.00
CA TYR A 166 -1.08 -14.08 -36.39
C TYR A 166 0.39 -14.43 -36.61
N ILE A 167 0.63 -15.49 -37.39
CA ILE A 167 1.98 -15.85 -37.85
C ILE A 167 1.94 -16.01 -39.37
N ASN A 168 2.85 -15.33 -40.07
CA ASN A 168 2.92 -15.33 -41.52
C ASN A 168 1.57 -15.00 -42.19
N GLY A 169 0.78 -14.11 -41.58
CA GLY A 169 -0.54 -13.69 -42.05
C GLY A 169 -1.69 -14.63 -41.73
N GLN A 170 -1.43 -15.80 -41.12
CA GLN A 170 -2.46 -16.76 -40.73
C GLN A 170 -2.86 -16.56 -39.27
N GLU A 171 -4.17 -16.55 -38.98
CA GLU A 171 -4.69 -16.48 -37.62
C GLU A 171 -4.35 -17.75 -36.85
N VAL A 172 -3.65 -17.59 -35.73
CA VAL A 172 -3.31 -18.67 -34.81
C VAL A 172 -4.41 -18.82 -33.77
N GLY A 173 -4.84 -17.72 -33.11
CA GLY A 173 -5.78 -17.78 -32.00
C GLY A 173 -6.11 -16.44 -31.33
N TYR A 174 -6.80 -16.53 -30.19
CA TYR A 174 -7.33 -15.40 -29.40
C TYR A 174 -7.31 -15.65 -27.88
N SER A 175 -7.21 -14.61 -27.04
CA SER A 175 -7.28 -14.66 -25.56
C SER A 175 -7.79 -13.36 -24.91
N GLU A 176 -8.51 -13.44 -23.78
CA GLU A 176 -9.07 -12.28 -23.03
C GLU A 176 -8.58 -12.05 -21.59
N ASP A 177 -8.01 -13.05 -20.90
CA ASP A 177 -7.53 -12.88 -19.52
C ASP A 177 -6.17 -12.18 -19.51
N SER A 178 -6.14 -10.88 -19.17
CA SER A 178 -4.93 -10.06 -19.35
C SER A 178 -3.79 -10.36 -18.38
N LYS A 179 -4.11 -11.01 -17.24
CA LYS A 179 -3.18 -11.25 -16.12
C LYS A 179 -2.72 -12.70 -16.03
N ASN A 180 -3.01 -13.49 -17.06
CA ASN A 180 -2.57 -14.85 -17.16
C ASN A 180 -1.93 -15.16 -18.52
N SER A 181 -1.12 -16.21 -18.56
CA SER A 181 -0.39 -16.57 -19.77
C SER A 181 -1.30 -17.19 -20.82
N ALA A 182 -1.06 -16.85 -22.09
CA ALA A 182 -1.65 -17.53 -23.24
C ALA A 182 -0.57 -18.26 -24.05
N GLU A 183 -0.71 -19.59 -24.16
CA GLU A 183 0.17 -20.45 -24.96
C GLU A 183 -0.55 -20.91 -26.23
N PHE A 184 0.18 -20.93 -27.36
CA PHE A 184 -0.33 -21.41 -28.65
C PHE A 184 0.67 -22.38 -29.28
N LEU A 185 0.23 -23.57 -29.70
CA LEU A 185 1.05 -24.48 -30.50
C LEU A 185 1.14 -23.97 -31.95
N ILE A 186 2.33 -23.51 -32.36
CA ILE A 186 2.49 -22.74 -33.61
C ILE A 186 3.07 -23.53 -34.79
N ASN A 187 3.34 -24.83 -34.64
CA ASN A 187 3.96 -25.68 -35.67
C ASN A 187 3.32 -25.57 -37.06
N LYS A 188 1.99 -25.40 -37.15
CA LYS A 188 1.27 -25.32 -38.43
C LYS A 188 1.45 -23.98 -39.15
N PHE A 189 1.93 -22.96 -38.45
CA PHE A 189 1.97 -21.58 -38.92
C PHE A 189 3.40 -21.08 -39.18
N VAL A 190 4.41 -21.79 -38.66
CA VAL A 190 5.83 -21.44 -38.82
C VAL A 190 6.53 -22.27 -39.89
N LYS A 191 7.62 -21.73 -40.43
CA LYS A 191 8.60 -22.43 -41.28
C LYS A 191 10.01 -22.31 -40.66
N PRO A 192 10.99 -23.15 -41.04
CA PRO A 192 12.36 -23.00 -40.58
C PRO A 192 12.94 -21.61 -40.91
N GLY A 193 13.73 -21.05 -39.99
CA GLY A 193 14.31 -19.71 -40.13
C GLY A 193 13.26 -18.59 -39.96
N LYS A 194 13.28 -17.59 -40.84
CA LYS A 194 12.50 -16.35 -40.69
C LYS A 194 10.99 -16.53 -40.85
N ASN A 195 10.26 -15.95 -39.90
CA ASN A 195 8.81 -15.83 -39.85
C ASN A 195 8.42 -14.43 -39.36
N VAL A 196 7.15 -14.04 -39.58
CA VAL A 196 6.61 -12.78 -39.07
C VAL A 196 5.52 -13.07 -38.04
N LEU A 197 5.71 -12.58 -36.82
CA LEU A 197 4.71 -12.59 -35.76
C LEU A 197 4.00 -11.23 -35.72
N THR A 198 2.66 -11.26 -35.71
CA THR A 198 1.83 -10.06 -35.55
C THR A 198 0.81 -10.29 -34.43
N LEU A 199 0.78 -9.37 -33.45
CA LEU A 199 -0.24 -9.33 -32.41
C LEU A 199 -1.15 -8.13 -32.64
N LYS A 200 -2.47 -8.34 -32.63
CA LYS A 200 -3.46 -7.27 -32.77
C LYS A 200 -4.26 -7.21 -31.47
N ILE A 201 -4.08 -6.13 -30.73
CA ILE A 201 -4.57 -5.99 -29.36
C ILE A 201 -5.58 -4.85 -29.29
N TYR A 202 -6.80 -5.18 -28.85
CA TYR A 202 -7.86 -4.22 -28.59
C TYR A 202 -7.75 -3.72 -27.15
N ARG A 203 -7.96 -2.41 -26.95
CA ARG A 203 -8.00 -1.80 -25.61
C ARG A 203 -9.12 -2.41 -24.77
N TRP A 204 -10.31 -2.54 -25.35
CA TRP A 204 -11.48 -3.13 -24.70
C TRP A 204 -11.95 -4.41 -25.38
N SER A 205 -12.30 -5.40 -24.57
CA SER A 205 -12.92 -6.67 -24.95
C SER A 205 -14.05 -7.01 -23.98
N THR A 206 -14.78 -8.11 -24.18
CA THR A 206 -15.76 -8.55 -23.18
C THR A 206 -15.12 -8.84 -21.83
N GLY A 207 -13.87 -9.30 -21.84
CA GLY A 207 -13.05 -9.48 -20.64
C GLY A 207 -12.87 -8.22 -19.80
N SER A 208 -12.90 -7.02 -20.40
CA SER A 208 -12.74 -5.75 -19.68
C SER A 208 -13.82 -5.51 -18.60
N TYR A 209 -14.99 -6.14 -18.72
CA TYR A 209 -16.02 -6.07 -17.68
C TYR A 209 -15.66 -6.80 -16.38
N LEU A 210 -14.72 -7.74 -16.43
CA LEU A 210 -14.17 -8.45 -15.27
C LEU A 210 -12.78 -7.92 -14.86
N GLU A 211 -12.33 -6.80 -15.44
CA GLU A 211 -11.05 -6.15 -15.15
C GLU A 211 -11.26 -4.69 -14.72
N CYS A 212 -12.18 -4.50 -13.78
CA CYS A 212 -12.59 -3.20 -13.25
C CYS A 212 -11.84 -2.80 -11.97
N GLN A 213 -10.58 -3.24 -11.81
CA GLN A 213 -9.76 -2.93 -10.64
C GLN A 213 -9.54 -1.41 -10.48
N ASP A 214 -9.33 -1.00 -9.23
CA ASP A 214 -8.90 0.36 -8.85
C ASP A 214 -7.42 0.59 -9.19
N PHE A 215 -7.14 0.77 -10.48
CA PHE A 215 -5.81 0.97 -11.04
C PHE A 215 -5.84 1.68 -12.41
N TRP A 216 -4.67 1.91 -13.02
CA TRP A 216 -4.58 2.47 -14.36
C TRP A 216 -5.19 1.56 -15.44
N ARG A 217 -6.12 2.10 -16.23
CA ARG A 217 -6.75 1.48 -17.40
C ARG A 217 -5.88 1.69 -18.65
N ILE A 218 -4.72 1.05 -18.64
CA ILE A 218 -3.71 1.03 -19.71
C ILE A 218 -3.68 -0.32 -20.44
N SER A 219 -2.97 -0.41 -21.57
CA SER A 219 -3.14 -1.49 -22.55
C SER A 219 -1.82 -1.95 -23.18
N GLY A 220 -1.85 -3.07 -23.91
CA GLY A 220 -0.69 -3.59 -24.63
C GLY A 220 -0.11 -4.86 -24.01
N ILE A 221 1.17 -5.13 -24.29
CA ILE A 221 1.89 -6.30 -23.79
C ILE A 221 2.50 -5.96 -22.42
N GLU A 222 1.94 -6.52 -21.36
CA GLU A 222 2.26 -6.15 -19.97
C GLU A 222 3.39 -7.00 -19.36
N ARG A 223 3.64 -8.20 -19.92
CA ARG A 223 4.69 -9.12 -19.47
C ARG A 223 5.43 -9.76 -20.64
N ASP A 224 6.42 -10.59 -20.33
CA ASP A 224 7.33 -11.20 -21.31
C ASP A 224 6.62 -11.95 -22.44
N VAL A 225 7.24 -11.90 -23.62
CA VAL A 225 6.87 -12.70 -24.78
C VAL A 225 8.06 -13.55 -25.18
N PHE A 226 7.84 -14.85 -25.38
CA PHE A 226 8.91 -15.76 -25.80
C PHE A 226 8.38 -16.94 -26.61
N LEU A 227 9.30 -17.58 -27.34
CA LEU A 227 9.06 -18.91 -27.91
C LEU A 227 9.75 -19.96 -27.04
N TYR A 228 9.17 -21.15 -26.99
CA TYR A 228 9.89 -22.32 -26.50
C TYR A 228 9.54 -23.57 -27.30
N SER A 229 10.41 -24.59 -27.23
CA SER A 229 10.14 -25.89 -27.85
C SER A 229 10.23 -27.09 -26.91
N GLN A 230 9.28 -28.01 -27.04
CA GLN A 230 9.22 -29.26 -26.29
C GLN A 230 9.29 -30.47 -27.22
N PRO A 231 9.83 -31.62 -26.79
CA PRO A 231 9.71 -32.84 -27.56
C PRO A 231 8.23 -33.21 -27.76
N LYS A 232 7.93 -34.01 -28.80
CA LYS A 232 6.57 -34.49 -29.06
C LYS A 232 6.05 -35.39 -27.93
N ALA A 233 6.92 -36.23 -27.39
CA ALA A 233 6.66 -37.09 -26.24
C ALA A 233 7.27 -36.47 -24.98
N ALA A 234 6.45 -35.79 -24.18
CA ALA A 234 6.90 -34.86 -23.15
C ALA A 234 5.95 -34.81 -21.95
N LEU A 235 6.41 -34.19 -20.86
CA LEU A 235 5.60 -33.73 -19.75
C LEU A 235 4.64 -32.64 -20.24
N LYS A 236 3.34 -32.89 -20.08
CA LYS A 236 2.28 -31.91 -20.34
C LYS A 236 2.13 -30.98 -19.15
N ASP A 237 1.91 -31.54 -17.96
CA ASP A 237 1.72 -30.83 -16.69
C ASP A 237 2.03 -31.74 -15.49
N PHE A 238 2.10 -31.17 -14.29
CA PHE A 238 2.33 -31.91 -13.05
C PHE A 238 1.67 -31.23 -11.84
N ARG A 239 1.39 -32.02 -10.80
CA ARG A 239 0.98 -31.54 -9.47
C ARG A 239 1.86 -32.11 -8.37
N VAL A 240 2.26 -31.23 -7.45
CA VAL A 240 3.06 -31.56 -6.27
C VAL A 240 2.21 -31.41 -5.00
N THR A 241 2.10 -32.49 -4.23
CA THR A 241 1.73 -32.43 -2.82
C THR A 241 3.01 -32.45 -2.00
N SER A 242 3.22 -31.42 -1.19
CA SER A 242 4.35 -31.35 -0.26
C SER A 242 3.86 -30.90 1.11
N THR A 243 3.06 -31.77 1.74
CA THR A 243 2.46 -31.54 3.07
C THR A 243 3.23 -32.26 4.17
N LEU A 244 2.71 -32.20 5.40
CA LEU A 244 3.29 -32.86 6.57
C LEU A 244 2.32 -33.86 7.17
N ASP A 245 2.86 -34.86 7.84
CA ASP A 245 2.10 -35.76 8.71
C ASP A 245 1.48 -35.02 9.91
N ASP A 246 0.71 -35.73 10.73
CA ASP A 246 0.04 -35.13 11.91
C ASP A 246 1.02 -34.69 13.01
N THR A 247 2.28 -35.16 12.96
CA THR A 247 3.34 -34.69 13.86
C THR A 247 3.99 -33.38 13.39
N TYR A 248 3.68 -32.93 12.17
CA TYR A 248 4.28 -31.78 11.48
C TYR A 248 5.80 -31.90 11.28
N LYS A 249 6.35 -33.11 11.26
CA LYS A 249 7.80 -33.36 11.15
C LYS A 249 8.17 -34.11 9.89
N ASP A 250 7.37 -35.10 9.51
CA ASP A 250 7.66 -35.94 8.36
C ASP A 250 6.91 -35.39 7.14
N GLY A 251 7.62 -35.29 6.02
CA GLY A 251 7.08 -34.78 4.77
C GLY A 251 6.30 -35.84 4.02
N ILE A 252 5.13 -35.48 3.51
CA ILE A 252 4.34 -36.30 2.60
C ILE A 252 4.51 -35.70 1.20
N PHE A 253 5.26 -36.40 0.36
CA PHE A 253 5.54 -36.00 -1.01
C PHE A 253 4.74 -36.85 -2.00
N LYS A 254 3.93 -36.20 -2.83
CA LYS A 254 3.27 -36.86 -3.97
C LYS A 254 3.51 -36.07 -5.24
N LEU A 255 3.77 -36.78 -6.32
CA LEU A 255 3.94 -36.21 -7.65
C LEU A 255 2.99 -36.92 -8.60
N GLY A 256 2.04 -36.19 -9.18
CA GLY A 256 1.25 -36.65 -10.32
C GLY A 256 1.72 -35.91 -11.57
N ALA A 257 2.17 -36.64 -12.58
CA ALA A 257 2.75 -36.05 -13.80
C ALA A 257 2.06 -36.61 -15.03
N ASP A 258 1.59 -35.72 -15.90
CA ASP A 258 0.86 -36.07 -17.11
C ASP A 258 1.82 -36.08 -18.30
N LEU A 259 2.06 -37.27 -18.87
CA LEU A 259 2.91 -37.47 -20.03
C LEU A 259 2.05 -37.46 -21.30
N ARG A 260 2.34 -36.60 -22.26
CA ARG A 260 1.66 -36.52 -23.56
C ARG A 260 2.53 -37.05 -24.70
N ASN A 261 1.89 -37.52 -25.76
CA ASN A 261 2.58 -37.86 -27.01
C ASN A 261 1.88 -37.21 -28.21
N ASN A 262 2.44 -36.13 -28.74
CA ASN A 262 2.00 -35.46 -29.96
C ASN A 262 2.65 -36.02 -31.24
N GLY A 263 3.38 -37.14 -31.14
CA GLY A 263 3.99 -37.85 -32.26
C GLY A 263 2.97 -38.65 -33.07
N SER A 264 3.43 -39.31 -34.13
CA SER A 264 2.60 -40.12 -35.03
C SER A 264 2.52 -41.60 -34.66
N ALA A 265 3.30 -42.05 -33.67
CA ALA A 265 3.35 -43.44 -33.20
C ALA A 265 3.34 -43.45 -31.67
N ALA A 266 2.99 -44.60 -31.08
CA ALA A 266 3.11 -44.78 -29.64
C ALA A 266 4.58 -44.70 -29.21
N SER A 267 4.82 -44.05 -28.06
CA SER A 267 6.16 -43.91 -27.47
C SER A 267 6.16 -44.51 -26.07
N ASN A 268 7.17 -45.33 -25.78
CA ASN A 268 7.44 -45.76 -24.41
C ASN A 268 8.13 -44.61 -23.67
N MET A 269 7.45 -44.03 -22.69
CA MET A 269 8.01 -42.97 -21.87
C MET A 269 8.31 -43.45 -20.46
N ALA A 270 9.37 -42.93 -19.86
CA ALA A 270 9.68 -43.10 -18.44
C ALA A 270 9.82 -41.72 -17.79
N LEU A 271 9.17 -41.49 -16.66
CA LEU A 271 9.46 -40.34 -15.81
C LEU A 271 10.34 -40.80 -14.66
N VAL A 272 11.52 -40.18 -14.54
CA VAL A 272 12.38 -40.29 -13.36
C VAL A 272 12.30 -38.97 -12.61
N TYR A 273 12.06 -39.00 -11.31
CA TYR A 273 12.22 -37.79 -10.49
C TYR A 273 13.33 -37.97 -9.46
N GLU A 274 14.08 -36.89 -9.21
CA GLU A 274 14.95 -36.73 -8.05
C GLU A 274 14.43 -35.56 -7.21
N LEU A 275 14.34 -35.71 -5.90
CA LEU A 275 14.13 -34.60 -4.97
C LEU A 275 15.43 -34.33 -4.23
N LEU A 276 15.95 -33.11 -4.36
CA LEU A 276 17.24 -32.70 -3.81
C LEU A 276 17.03 -31.78 -2.60
N ASP A 277 17.79 -31.98 -1.53
CA ASP A 277 17.87 -31.01 -0.44
C ASP A 277 18.64 -29.72 -0.86
N ALA A 278 18.69 -28.73 0.03
CA ALA A 278 19.41 -27.48 -0.21
C ALA A 278 20.92 -27.64 -0.42
N LYS A 279 21.51 -28.79 -0.04
CA LYS A 279 22.93 -29.13 -0.29
C LYS A 279 23.13 -29.89 -1.61
N GLY A 280 22.05 -30.23 -2.31
CA GLY A 280 22.06 -30.97 -3.57
C GLY A 280 22.03 -32.49 -3.41
N ASN A 281 21.83 -33.02 -2.20
CA ASN A 281 21.73 -34.47 -1.98
C ASN A 281 20.36 -34.98 -2.40
N VAL A 282 20.30 -36.14 -3.06
CA VAL A 282 19.04 -36.82 -3.38
C VAL A 282 18.43 -37.38 -2.10
N VAL A 283 17.27 -36.87 -1.70
CA VAL A 283 16.50 -37.35 -0.53
C VAL A 283 15.36 -38.28 -0.91
N ALA A 284 14.92 -38.24 -2.17
CA ALA A 284 13.92 -39.15 -2.72
C ALA A 284 14.12 -39.30 -4.22
N THR A 285 13.80 -40.47 -4.77
CA THR A 285 13.84 -40.72 -6.22
C THR A 285 12.82 -41.79 -6.60
N GLY A 286 12.33 -41.75 -7.83
CA GLY A 286 11.46 -42.79 -8.37
C GLY A 286 11.42 -42.79 -9.88
N GLU A 287 11.11 -43.94 -10.48
CA GLU A 287 10.95 -44.13 -11.92
C GLU A 287 9.65 -44.88 -12.22
N LYS A 288 8.87 -44.39 -13.19
CA LYS A 288 7.70 -45.10 -13.73
C LYS A 288 7.66 -44.99 -15.23
N THR A 289 7.27 -46.08 -15.88
CA THR A 289 7.10 -46.17 -17.33
C THR A 289 5.63 -46.14 -17.71
N ALA A 290 5.34 -45.57 -18.89
CA ALA A 290 4.03 -45.56 -19.50
C ALA A 290 4.19 -45.58 -21.03
N ASP A 291 3.54 -46.53 -21.68
CA ASP A 291 3.32 -46.47 -23.13
C ASP A 291 2.24 -45.45 -23.42
N VAL A 292 2.53 -44.41 -24.18
CA VAL A 292 1.56 -43.36 -24.50
C VAL A 292 1.32 -43.35 -26.00
N ALA A 293 0.09 -43.66 -26.40
CA ALA A 293 -0.28 -43.69 -27.80
C ALA A 293 -0.24 -42.28 -28.42
N ALA A 294 -0.14 -42.22 -29.74
CA ALA A 294 -0.19 -40.95 -30.48
C ALA A 294 -1.48 -40.19 -30.15
N GLY A 295 -1.35 -38.91 -29.79
CA GLY A 295 -2.45 -38.03 -29.39
C GLY A 295 -2.98 -38.24 -27.96
N GLU A 296 -2.44 -39.20 -27.20
CA GLU A 296 -2.90 -39.47 -25.83
C GLU A 296 -2.08 -38.73 -24.77
N THR A 297 -2.67 -38.63 -23.58
CA THR A 297 -2.01 -38.24 -22.33
C THR A 297 -2.21 -39.34 -21.30
N ARG A 298 -1.18 -39.69 -20.54
CA ARG A 298 -1.26 -40.62 -19.40
C ARG A 298 -0.59 -40.04 -18.16
N THR A 299 -1.24 -40.20 -17.02
CA THR A 299 -0.69 -39.80 -15.72
C THR A 299 0.17 -40.91 -15.13
N VAL A 300 1.35 -40.57 -14.64
CA VAL A 300 2.13 -41.38 -13.70
C VAL A 300 2.17 -40.71 -12.33
N SER A 301 2.05 -41.50 -11.26
CA SER A 301 1.97 -40.96 -9.89
C SER A 301 3.00 -41.60 -8.96
N PHE A 302 3.60 -40.80 -8.08
CA PHE A 302 4.54 -41.20 -7.04
C PHE A 302 4.06 -40.73 -5.67
N ASP A 303 4.42 -41.47 -4.64
CA ASP A 303 4.08 -41.19 -3.24
C ASP A 303 5.27 -41.63 -2.36
N GLN A 304 5.70 -40.76 -1.45
CA GLN A 304 6.79 -40.98 -0.50
C GLN A 304 6.53 -40.25 0.82
N THR A 305 6.91 -40.88 1.92
CA THR A 305 7.04 -40.22 3.23
C THR A 305 8.52 -40.01 3.54
N LEU A 306 8.90 -38.78 3.87
CA LEU A 306 10.27 -38.38 4.13
C LEU A 306 10.45 -38.01 5.61
N PRO A 307 11.31 -38.70 6.36
CA PRO A 307 11.47 -38.42 7.79
C PRO A 307 12.18 -37.09 8.03
N GLY A 308 11.66 -36.28 8.97
CA GLY A 308 12.31 -35.08 9.49
C GLY A 308 12.68 -34.03 8.44
N VAL A 309 11.75 -33.70 7.53
CA VAL A 309 11.98 -32.69 6.49
C VAL A 309 12.23 -31.31 7.09
N LYS A 310 12.96 -30.46 6.35
CA LYS A 310 13.02 -29.04 6.64
C LYS A 310 11.76 -28.37 6.12
N THR A 311 10.94 -27.85 7.02
CA THR A 311 9.65 -27.25 6.66
C THR A 311 9.83 -25.84 6.07
N TRP A 312 8.95 -25.46 5.16
CA TRP A 312 8.91 -24.13 4.57
C TRP A 312 7.94 -23.22 5.35
N THR A 313 8.38 -22.03 5.71
CA THR A 313 7.58 -20.94 6.33
C THR A 313 8.14 -19.57 5.90
N SER A 314 7.45 -18.47 6.23
CA SER A 314 7.99 -17.12 6.02
C SER A 314 9.23 -16.79 6.87
N GLU A 315 9.44 -17.52 7.97
CA GLU A 315 10.60 -17.39 8.86
C GLU A 315 11.78 -18.27 8.39
N ALA A 316 11.48 -19.40 7.75
CA ALA A 316 12.45 -20.37 7.27
C ALA A 316 12.02 -20.91 5.89
N PRO A 317 12.37 -20.23 4.78
CA PRO A 317 11.95 -20.61 3.43
C PRO A 317 12.79 -21.77 2.88
N ASN A 318 12.78 -22.93 3.57
CA ASN A 318 13.53 -24.10 3.15
C ASN A 318 12.94 -24.69 1.86
N LEU A 319 13.75 -24.74 0.80
CA LEU A 319 13.37 -25.30 -0.50
C LEU A 319 14.17 -26.55 -0.82
N TYR A 320 13.46 -27.54 -1.35
CA TYR A 320 13.99 -28.70 -2.06
C TYR A 320 13.89 -28.45 -3.56
N LYS A 321 14.73 -29.12 -4.36
CA LYS A 321 14.67 -29.07 -5.82
C LYS A 321 14.15 -30.38 -6.38
N LEU A 322 12.98 -30.36 -6.99
CA LEU A 322 12.46 -31.46 -7.80
C LEU A 322 13.09 -31.38 -9.20
N VAL A 323 13.67 -32.48 -9.67
CA VAL A 323 14.20 -32.64 -11.02
C VAL A 323 13.48 -33.81 -11.68
N MET A 324 12.66 -33.51 -12.68
CA MET A 324 11.89 -34.49 -13.45
C MET A 324 12.59 -34.73 -14.79
N THR A 325 12.99 -35.96 -15.07
CA THR A 325 13.62 -36.37 -16.32
C THR A 325 12.67 -37.29 -17.07
N VAL A 326 12.20 -36.86 -18.24
CA VAL A 326 11.42 -37.70 -19.15
C VAL A 326 12.38 -38.40 -20.09
N LYS A 327 12.30 -39.72 -20.14
CA LYS A 327 12.99 -40.55 -21.14
C LYS A 327 11.98 -41.05 -22.17
N GLU A 328 12.32 -40.96 -23.44
CA GLU A 328 11.58 -41.57 -24.54
C GLU A 328 12.41 -42.73 -25.11
N ASN A 329 11.86 -43.94 -25.10
CA ASN A 329 12.52 -45.16 -25.57
C ASN A 329 13.94 -45.34 -24.97
N GLY A 330 14.07 -45.05 -23.67
CA GLY A 330 15.32 -45.16 -22.90
C GLY A 330 16.29 -43.97 -23.02
N LYS A 331 16.02 -42.99 -23.91
CA LYS A 331 16.87 -41.80 -24.08
C LYS A 331 16.26 -40.61 -23.34
N VAL A 332 17.08 -39.83 -22.64
CA VAL A 332 16.63 -38.57 -22.01
C VAL A 332 16.11 -37.62 -23.09
N ASN A 333 14.86 -37.21 -22.97
CA ASN A 333 14.17 -36.35 -23.91
C ASN A 333 14.09 -34.91 -23.39
N GLU A 334 13.77 -34.75 -22.10
CA GLU A 334 13.72 -33.45 -21.42
C GLU A 334 13.93 -33.58 -19.91
N ILE A 335 14.42 -32.48 -19.30
CA ILE A 335 14.62 -32.33 -17.86
C ILE A 335 13.89 -31.06 -17.39
N ILE A 336 13.06 -31.17 -16.37
CA ILE A 336 12.22 -30.10 -15.82
C ILE A 336 12.54 -29.90 -14.32
N PRO A 337 13.03 -28.73 -13.91
CA PRO A 337 13.25 -28.39 -12.51
C PRO A 337 12.00 -27.73 -11.89
N PHE A 338 11.78 -27.94 -10.58
CA PHE A 338 10.78 -27.18 -9.81
C PHE A 338 11.18 -27.07 -8.32
N ASN A 339 10.77 -26.00 -7.63
CA ASN A 339 11.02 -25.83 -6.19
C ASN A 339 9.90 -26.47 -5.36
N VAL A 340 10.25 -27.16 -4.29
CA VAL A 340 9.29 -27.81 -3.38
C VAL A 340 9.54 -27.35 -1.96
N GLY A 341 8.48 -26.97 -1.24
CA GLY A 341 8.54 -26.58 0.17
C GLY A 341 7.50 -27.33 0.99
N PHE A 342 7.97 -28.11 1.98
CA PHE A 342 7.10 -28.92 2.82
C PHE A 342 6.38 -28.07 3.86
N ARG A 343 5.05 -28.01 3.80
CA ARG A 343 4.22 -27.29 4.77
C ARG A 343 2.81 -27.85 4.84
N ARG A 344 2.13 -27.69 5.97
CA ARG A 344 0.73 -28.07 6.15
C ARG A 344 -0.12 -26.86 6.49
N ILE A 345 -1.27 -26.74 5.83
CA ILE A 345 -2.26 -25.67 6.02
C ILE A 345 -3.55 -26.31 6.51
N GLU A 346 -4.13 -25.80 7.58
CA GLU A 346 -5.37 -26.35 8.17
C GLU A 346 -6.21 -25.25 8.81
N ILE A 347 -7.54 -25.38 8.80
CA ILE A 347 -8.43 -24.57 9.64
C ILE A 347 -9.11 -25.51 10.64
N LYS A 348 -8.93 -25.25 11.94
CA LYS A 348 -9.47 -26.12 12.99
C LYS A 348 -9.73 -25.38 14.31
N PRO A 349 -10.61 -25.91 15.18
CA PRO A 349 -10.84 -25.34 16.51
C PRO A 349 -9.64 -25.54 17.44
N ILE A 350 -9.51 -24.65 18.43
CA ILE A 350 -8.59 -24.76 19.57
C ILE A 350 -9.34 -24.88 20.89
N GLU A 351 -8.70 -25.40 21.94
CA GLU A 351 -9.34 -25.59 23.25
C GLU A 351 -9.84 -24.29 23.89
N GLN A 352 -9.21 -23.14 23.59
CA GLN A 352 -9.61 -21.86 24.13
C GLN A 352 -11.01 -21.44 23.64
N LEU A 353 -11.90 -21.11 24.59
CA LEU A 353 -13.25 -20.65 24.30
C LEU A 353 -13.30 -19.14 24.05
N ALA A 354 -14.14 -18.74 23.09
CA ALA A 354 -14.51 -17.36 22.83
C ALA A 354 -15.66 -16.91 23.74
N GLY A 355 -15.97 -15.60 23.70
CA GLY A 355 -17.05 -15.00 24.49
C GLY A 355 -18.45 -15.55 24.18
N ASN A 356 -18.65 -16.18 23.02
CA ASN A 356 -19.89 -16.88 22.66
C ASN A 356 -19.99 -18.32 23.22
N GLY A 357 -19.00 -18.79 23.99
CA GLY A 357 -18.97 -20.14 24.58
C GLY A 357 -18.50 -21.25 23.65
N LYS A 358 -18.11 -20.94 22.40
CA LYS A 358 -17.56 -21.90 21.43
C LYS A 358 -16.02 -21.83 21.37
N PRO A 359 -15.33 -22.91 21.01
CA PRO A 359 -13.91 -22.89 20.64
C PRO A 359 -13.60 -21.80 19.61
N TYR A 360 -12.46 -21.12 19.76
CA TYR A 360 -11.92 -20.33 18.64
C TYR A 360 -11.56 -21.26 17.47
N VAL A 361 -11.82 -20.82 16.25
CA VAL A 361 -11.39 -21.50 15.01
C VAL A 361 -10.26 -20.70 14.39
N CYS A 362 -9.12 -21.36 14.13
CA CYS A 362 -7.91 -20.72 13.64
C CYS A 362 -7.38 -21.43 12.39
N LEU A 363 -6.74 -20.66 11.52
CA LEU A 363 -5.84 -21.13 10.47
C LEU A 363 -4.49 -21.52 11.09
N PHE A 364 -3.95 -22.65 10.68
CA PHE A 364 -2.67 -23.20 11.10
C PHE A 364 -1.74 -23.37 9.92
N ILE A 365 -0.48 -22.97 10.11
CA ILE A 365 0.65 -23.33 9.23
C ILE A 365 1.62 -24.16 10.06
N ASN A 366 1.90 -25.40 9.63
CA ASN A 366 2.78 -26.33 10.33
C ASN A 366 2.44 -26.47 11.83
N GLY A 367 1.14 -26.52 12.14
CA GLY A 367 0.65 -26.66 13.52
C GLY A 367 0.68 -25.37 14.35
N GLN A 368 0.96 -24.20 13.77
CA GLN A 368 0.99 -22.91 14.47
C GLN A 368 -0.06 -21.89 13.95
N PRO A 369 -0.82 -21.20 14.84
CA PRO A 369 -1.83 -20.21 14.46
C PRO A 369 -1.22 -18.81 14.27
N LEU A 370 -0.44 -18.63 13.20
CA LEU A 370 0.35 -17.43 13.00
C LEU A 370 -0.46 -16.16 12.68
N LYS A 371 0.17 -14.99 12.84
CA LYS A 371 -0.37 -13.69 12.41
C LYS A 371 0.14 -13.31 11.01
N LEU A 372 -0.79 -12.98 10.12
CA LEU A 372 -0.60 -12.48 8.77
C LEU A 372 -0.31 -10.98 8.82
N LYS A 373 0.96 -10.61 8.59
CA LYS A 373 1.47 -9.24 8.57
C LYS A 373 1.59 -8.83 7.11
N GLY A 374 0.46 -8.46 6.53
CA GLY A 374 0.28 -8.41 5.10
C GLY A 374 0.21 -7.01 4.50
N VAL A 375 0.43 -6.95 3.19
CA VAL A 375 0.16 -5.80 2.33
C VAL A 375 -0.46 -6.26 1.01
N ASN A 376 -1.33 -5.45 0.43
CA ASN A 376 -1.83 -5.60 -0.94
C ASN A 376 -0.80 -5.02 -1.91
N ILE A 377 -0.55 -5.68 -3.05
CA ILE A 377 0.42 -5.20 -4.05
C ILE A 377 -0.11 -5.29 -5.48
N HIS A 378 -0.21 -4.14 -6.13
CA HIS A 378 -0.37 -4.01 -7.57
C HIS A 378 0.97 -4.12 -8.31
N GLU A 379 0.94 -4.67 -9.52
CA GLU A 379 2.04 -4.51 -10.49
C GLU A 379 2.06 -3.07 -11.00
N HIS A 380 2.81 -2.19 -10.33
CA HIS A 380 3.00 -0.80 -10.75
C HIS A 380 4.47 -0.41 -10.85
N ASN A 381 4.87 0.03 -12.04
CA ASN A 381 6.16 0.63 -12.34
C ASN A 381 5.91 2.03 -12.94
N PRO A 382 6.41 3.11 -12.29
CA PRO A 382 6.14 4.47 -12.74
C PRO A 382 6.60 4.74 -14.18
N ALA A 383 7.61 4.02 -14.67
CA ALA A 383 8.19 4.22 -16.00
C ALA A 383 7.56 3.34 -17.09
N THR A 384 7.02 2.17 -16.74
CA THR A 384 6.56 1.16 -17.73
C THR A 384 5.10 0.71 -17.55
N GLY A 385 4.37 1.31 -16.62
CA GLY A 385 2.99 0.92 -16.30
C GLY A 385 2.97 -0.39 -15.52
N HIS A 386 2.26 -1.40 -16.04
CA HIS A 386 2.11 -2.69 -15.35
C HIS A 386 3.29 -3.65 -15.55
N TYR A 387 4.29 -3.30 -16.37
CA TYR A 387 5.47 -4.14 -16.52
C TYR A 387 6.44 -4.00 -15.33
N MET A 388 6.61 -5.10 -14.59
CA MET A 388 7.51 -5.19 -13.45
C MET A 388 8.83 -5.84 -13.85
N THR A 389 9.95 -5.18 -13.57
CA THR A 389 11.28 -5.79 -13.72
C THR A 389 11.61 -6.63 -12.48
N GLU A 390 12.42 -7.68 -12.64
CA GLU A 390 12.86 -8.48 -11.48
C GLU A 390 13.64 -7.62 -10.46
N GLU A 391 14.38 -6.61 -10.89
CA GLU A 391 15.07 -5.68 -10.00
C GLU A 391 14.09 -4.93 -9.09
N LEU A 392 13.01 -4.40 -9.67
CA LEU A 392 11.98 -3.70 -8.91
C LEU A 392 11.23 -4.63 -7.96
N MET A 393 10.88 -5.85 -8.41
CA MET A 393 10.29 -6.86 -7.52
C MET A 393 11.21 -7.18 -6.32
N ARG A 394 12.53 -7.34 -6.56
CA ARG A 394 13.50 -7.60 -5.48
C ARG A 394 13.59 -6.44 -4.49
N LYS A 395 13.52 -5.19 -4.97
CA LYS A 395 13.46 -4.00 -4.10
C LYS A 395 12.19 -4.01 -3.24
N ASP A 396 11.05 -4.37 -3.83
CA ASP A 396 9.78 -4.52 -3.11
C ASP A 396 9.92 -5.56 -1.98
N PHE A 397 10.40 -6.77 -2.29
CA PHE A 397 10.61 -7.81 -1.28
C PHE A 397 11.61 -7.42 -0.19
N GLU A 398 12.69 -6.72 -0.55
CA GLU A 398 13.71 -6.28 0.41
C GLU A 398 13.09 -5.36 1.45
N LEU A 399 12.38 -4.34 1.00
CA LEU A 399 11.71 -3.39 1.87
C LEU A 399 10.63 -4.10 2.71
N MET A 400 9.85 -5.03 2.13
CA MET A 400 8.86 -5.79 2.87
C MET A 400 9.48 -6.60 4.03
N LYS A 401 10.54 -7.38 3.74
CA LYS A 401 11.22 -8.20 4.76
C LYS A 401 11.88 -7.35 5.84
N GLN A 402 12.50 -6.23 5.46
CA GLN A 402 13.14 -5.31 6.41
C GLN A 402 12.15 -4.59 7.34
N HIS A 403 10.87 -4.51 6.95
CA HIS A 403 9.79 -3.90 7.73
C HIS A 403 8.79 -4.92 8.28
N ASN A 404 9.24 -6.16 8.51
CA ASN A 404 8.52 -7.22 9.23
C ASN A 404 7.26 -7.78 8.54
N LEU A 405 7.06 -7.52 7.25
CA LEU A 405 5.98 -8.15 6.47
C LEU A 405 6.28 -9.63 6.20
N ASN A 406 5.25 -10.46 6.22
CA ASN A 406 5.37 -11.92 6.02
C ASN A 406 4.40 -12.52 5.00
N THR A 407 3.50 -11.71 4.45
CA THR A 407 2.50 -12.17 3.48
C THR A 407 2.13 -11.04 2.52
N VAL A 408 1.72 -11.39 1.31
CA VAL A 408 1.23 -10.45 0.29
C VAL A 408 -0.08 -10.94 -0.30
N ARG A 409 -1.00 -10.00 -0.58
CA ARG A 409 -2.20 -10.26 -1.38
C ARG A 409 -2.01 -9.65 -2.76
N LEU A 410 -2.25 -10.45 -3.79
CA LEU A 410 -2.05 -10.06 -5.18
C LEU A 410 -3.31 -9.34 -5.68
N CYS A 411 -3.46 -8.07 -5.29
CA CYS A 411 -4.61 -7.25 -5.66
C CYS A 411 -4.52 -6.86 -7.15
N HIS A 412 -5.49 -7.18 -8.01
CA HIS A 412 -6.58 -8.15 -7.82
C HIS A 412 -6.55 -9.16 -8.96
N TYR A 413 -5.41 -9.84 -9.09
CA TYR A 413 -5.09 -10.71 -10.20
C TYR A 413 -3.79 -11.50 -9.96
N PRO A 414 -3.57 -12.61 -10.68
CA PRO A 414 -2.32 -13.35 -10.57
C PRO A 414 -1.16 -12.53 -11.15
N GLN A 415 -0.02 -12.47 -10.46
CA GLN A 415 1.18 -11.75 -10.93
C GLN A 415 2.05 -12.59 -11.88
N ASP A 416 3.19 -12.06 -12.35
CA ASP A 416 4.15 -12.82 -13.14
C ASP A 416 4.71 -14.05 -12.40
N ARG A 417 5.09 -15.10 -13.16
CA ARG A 417 5.73 -16.34 -12.64
C ARG A 417 6.87 -16.02 -11.68
N ARG A 418 7.72 -15.05 -12.02
CA ARG A 418 8.92 -14.75 -11.25
C ARG A 418 8.60 -14.22 -9.86
N PHE A 419 7.45 -13.56 -9.68
CA PHE A 419 7.02 -13.06 -8.38
C PHE A 419 6.82 -14.20 -7.37
N TYR A 420 6.14 -15.29 -7.75
CA TYR A 420 5.92 -16.45 -6.89
C TYR A 420 7.24 -17.17 -6.54
N GLU A 421 8.15 -17.29 -7.50
CA GLU A 421 9.47 -17.88 -7.26
C GLU A 421 10.29 -17.05 -6.24
N LEU A 422 10.21 -15.73 -6.32
CA LEU A 422 10.84 -14.85 -5.34
C LEU A 422 10.17 -14.96 -3.96
N CYS A 423 8.84 -15.07 -3.90
CA CYS A 423 8.13 -15.35 -2.64
C CYS A 423 8.56 -16.69 -1.99
N ASP A 424 8.76 -17.73 -2.81
CA ASP A 424 9.28 -19.02 -2.35
C ASP A 424 10.69 -18.88 -1.77
N GLU A 425 11.56 -18.17 -2.50
CA GLU A 425 12.98 -17.94 -2.16
C GLU A 425 13.14 -17.08 -0.90
N TYR A 426 12.31 -16.06 -0.73
CA TYR A 426 12.43 -15.06 0.33
C TYR A 426 11.50 -15.28 1.54
N GLY A 427 10.56 -16.21 1.42
CA GLY A 427 9.63 -16.55 2.48
C GLY A 427 8.61 -15.45 2.72
N LEU A 428 7.66 -15.32 1.79
CA LEU A 428 6.39 -14.63 2.02
C LEU A 428 5.24 -15.57 1.66
N TYR A 429 4.19 -15.59 2.48
CA TYR A 429 2.94 -16.25 2.11
C TYR A 429 2.24 -15.44 1.01
N VAL A 430 1.61 -16.14 0.07
CA VAL A 430 0.89 -15.51 -1.04
C VAL A 430 -0.59 -15.83 -0.94
N TYR A 431 -1.39 -14.76 -0.97
CA TYR A 431 -2.82 -14.80 -1.23
C TYR A 431 -3.03 -14.46 -2.72
N ASP A 432 -3.14 -15.51 -3.54
CA ASP A 432 -3.28 -15.41 -4.99
C ASP A 432 -4.74 -15.22 -5.37
N GLU A 433 -5.03 -14.34 -6.30
CA GLU A 433 -6.38 -13.84 -6.57
C GLU A 433 -6.70 -13.91 -8.05
N ALA A 434 -7.86 -14.48 -8.39
CA ALA A 434 -8.29 -14.54 -9.79
C ALA A 434 -8.54 -13.12 -10.31
N ASN A 435 -8.22 -12.88 -11.59
CA ASN A 435 -8.39 -11.60 -12.26
C ASN A 435 -9.87 -11.31 -12.52
N ILE A 436 -10.68 -11.13 -11.47
CA ILE A 436 -12.13 -10.96 -11.56
C ILE A 436 -12.53 -9.81 -10.64
N GLU A 437 -12.77 -8.65 -11.24
CA GLU A 437 -13.38 -7.51 -10.59
C GLU A 437 -14.40 -6.84 -11.52
N SER A 438 -15.63 -6.67 -11.04
CA SER A 438 -16.71 -6.02 -11.79
C SER A 438 -17.39 -4.93 -10.97
N HIS A 439 -16.58 -4.16 -10.23
CA HIS A 439 -17.04 -3.14 -9.28
C HIS A 439 -18.05 -2.17 -9.92
N GLY A 440 -17.85 -1.79 -11.19
CA GLY A 440 -18.77 -0.90 -11.91
C GLY A 440 -20.20 -1.43 -12.10
N MET A 441 -20.43 -2.73 -11.87
CA MET A 441 -21.75 -3.36 -11.87
C MET A 441 -22.41 -3.40 -10.48
N TYR A 442 -21.65 -3.10 -9.42
CA TYR A 442 -22.04 -3.26 -8.03
C TYR A 442 -22.57 -4.68 -7.72
N TYR A 443 -23.40 -4.83 -6.68
CA TYR A 443 -23.59 -6.09 -5.96
C TYR A 443 -25.04 -6.58 -5.93
N ASP A 444 -25.96 -6.02 -6.73
CA ASP A 444 -27.37 -6.46 -6.75
C ASP A 444 -27.49 -7.87 -7.33
N LEU A 445 -28.03 -8.82 -6.55
CA LEU A 445 -28.21 -10.21 -6.96
C LEU A 445 -29.36 -10.45 -7.95
N LYS A 446 -30.17 -9.43 -8.27
CA LYS A 446 -31.22 -9.56 -9.29
C LYS A 446 -30.64 -9.88 -10.66
N LYS A 447 -31.46 -10.49 -11.52
CA LYS A 447 -31.11 -10.75 -12.92
C LYS A 447 -30.69 -9.44 -13.60
N GLY A 448 -29.51 -9.43 -14.21
CA GLY A 448 -28.94 -8.24 -14.87
C GLY A 448 -28.25 -7.25 -13.93
N GLY A 449 -28.19 -7.53 -12.62
CA GLY A 449 -27.36 -6.79 -11.66
C GLY A 449 -25.90 -7.23 -11.74
N THR A 450 -25.37 -7.76 -10.64
CA THR A 450 -23.97 -8.16 -10.53
C THR A 450 -23.59 -9.30 -11.47
N LEU A 451 -22.38 -9.22 -12.05
CA LEU A 451 -21.87 -10.29 -12.92
C LEU A 451 -21.51 -11.56 -12.14
N GLY A 452 -21.27 -11.45 -10.82
CA GLY A 452 -21.09 -12.60 -9.94
C GLY A 452 -22.32 -13.53 -9.85
N ASN A 453 -23.51 -13.04 -10.23
CA ASN A 453 -24.75 -13.82 -10.26
C ASN A 453 -25.38 -13.95 -11.66
N ASN A 454 -24.67 -13.56 -12.72
CA ASN A 454 -25.18 -13.64 -14.10
C ASN A 454 -24.60 -14.87 -14.85
N PRO A 455 -25.38 -15.95 -15.09
CA PRO A 455 -24.87 -17.20 -15.67
C PRO A 455 -24.24 -17.07 -17.05
N GLU A 456 -24.58 -16.05 -17.85
CA GLU A 456 -23.94 -15.82 -19.16
C GLU A 456 -22.43 -15.55 -19.02
N TRP A 457 -22.00 -15.07 -17.85
CA TRP A 457 -20.60 -14.76 -17.52
C TRP A 457 -19.86 -15.92 -16.83
N LEU A 458 -20.51 -17.06 -16.60
CA LEU A 458 -19.89 -18.20 -15.91
C LEU A 458 -18.62 -18.66 -16.63
N LYS A 459 -18.64 -18.74 -17.96
CA LYS A 459 -17.48 -19.18 -18.75
C LYS A 459 -16.24 -18.29 -18.53
N ALA A 460 -16.43 -16.98 -18.46
CA ALA A 460 -15.35 -16.03 -18.21
C ALA A 460 -14.83 -16.10 -16.76
N HIS A 461 -15.71 -16.27 -15.78
CA HIS A 461 -15.31 -16.48 -14.38
C HIS A 461 -14.53 -17.80 -14.21
N MET A 462 -15.00 -18.87 -14.84
CA MET A 462 -14.33 -20.17 -14.80
C MET A 462 -12.97 -20.13 -15.50
N ASP A 463 -12.84 -19.52 -16.68
CA ASP A 463 -11.55 -19.41 -17.39
C ASP A 463 -10.50 -18.72 -16.51
N ARG A 464 -10.83 -17.58 -15.89
CA ARG A 464 -9.92 -16.82 -15.02
C ARG A 464 -9.52 -17.61 -13.75
N THR A 465 -10.47 -18.29 -13.10
CA THR A 465 -10.20 -19.15 -11.94
C THR A 465 -9.33 -20.36 -12.30
N ILE A 466 -9.63 -21.03 -13.42
CA ILE A 466 -8.87 -22.20 -13.90
C ILE A 466 -7.45 -21.77 -14.29
N ASN A 467 -7.31 -20.66 -15.04
CA ASN A 467 -6.00 -20.14 -15.44
C ASN A 467 -5.12 -19.86 -14.21
N MET A 468 -5.66 -19.24 -13.16
CA MET A 468 -4.94 -18.97 -11.91
C MET A 468 -4.49 -20.28 -11.25
N PHE A 469 -5.43 -21.19 -11.00
CA PHE A 469 -5.16 -22.44 -10.29
C PHE A 469 -4.10 -23.28 -11.03
N GLU A 470 -4.34 -23.56 -12.31
CA GLU A 470 -3.51 -24.49 -13.05
C GLU A 470 -2.07 -24.00 -13.19
N ARG A 471 -1.87 -22.69 -13.32
CA ARG A 471 -0.54 -22.09 -13.41
C ARG A 471 0.22 -22.15 -12.09
N ASN A 472 -0.46 -21.88 -10.97
CA ASN A 472 0.19 -21.55 -9.70
C ASN A 472 0.10 -22.65 -8.60
N LYS A 473 -0.66 -23.73 -8.83
CA LYS A 473 -0.96 -24.79 -7.84
C LYS A 473 0.23 -25.39 -7.08
N ASN A 474 1.43 -25.33 -7.66
CA ASN A 474 2.62 -25.99 -7.13
C ASN A 474 3.51 -25.09 -6.25
N TYR A 475 3.29 -23.77 -6.20
CA TYR A 475 4.17 -22.88 -5.45
C TYR A 475 4.08 -23.10 -3.92
N PRO A 476 5.21 -23.20 -3.20
CA PRO A 476 5.22 -23.29 -1.75
C PRO A 476 4.80 -22.01 -1.04
N SER A 477 5.00 -20.83 -1.62
CA SER A 477 4.52 -19.57 -1.06
C SER A 477 3.00 -19.42 -1.08
N LEU A 478 2.36 -19.96 -2.11
CA LEU A 478 0.90 -19.92 -2.28
C LEU A 478 0.18 -20.57 -1.10
N THR A 479 -0.55 -19.78 -0.34
CA THR A 479 -1.21 -20.20 0.91
C THR A 479 -2.72 -20.09 0.82
N PHE A 480 -3.23 -19.11 0.07
CA PHE A 480 -4.66 -18.86 -0.07
C PHE A 480 -5.03 -18.67 -1.53
N TRP A 481 -6.24 -19.10 -1.88
CA TRP A 481 -6.89 -18.73 -3.12
C TRP A 481 -7.96 -17.67 -2.88
N SER A 482 -8.01 -16.65 -3.73
CA SER A 482 -9.09 -15.68 -3.81
C SER A 482 -9.90 -15.87 -5.08
N LEU A 483 -11.22 -15.81 -4.98
CA LEU A 483 -12.08 -15.90 -6.16
C LEU A 483 -12.09 -14.62 -7.00
N GLY A 484 -11.65 -13.49 -6.45
CA GLY A 484 -11.67 -12.17 -7.10
C GLY A 484 -11.85 -11.07 -6.06
N ASN A 485 -12.20 -9.87 -6.53
CA ASN A 485 -12.43 -8.68 -5.71
C ASN A 485 -13.70 -7.96 -6.15
N GLU A 486 -14.49 -7.44 -5.20
CA GLU A 486 -15.59 -6.49 -5.44
C GLU A 486 -16.44 -6.74 -6.71
N ALA A 487 -16.82 -8.00 -6.94
CA ALA A 487 -17.56 -8.43 -8.15
C ALA A 487 -18.97 -8.96 -7.81
N GLY A 488 -19.51 -8.54 -6.66
CA GLY A 488 -20.74 -9.08 -6.06
C GLY A 488 -20.58 -10.53 -5.63
N ASN A 489 -21.67 -11.26 -5.41
CA ASN A 489 -21.63 -12.69 -5.09
C ASN A 489 -22.70 -13.42 -5.91
N GLY A 490 -22.78 -14.75 -5.83
CA GLY A 490 -23.88 -15.52 -6.42
C GLY A 490 -23.42 -16.71 -7.23
N TYR A 491 -24.26 -17.11 -8.19
CA TYR A 491 -24.14 -18.37 -8.94
C TYR A 491 -22.73 -18.62 -9.49
N ASN A 492 -22.11 -17.63 -10.14
CA ASN A 492 -20.79 -17.82 -10.74
C ASN A 492 -19.72 -18.05 -9.67
N PHE A 493 -19.76 -17.29 -8.58
CA PHE A 493 -18.82 -17.46 -7.46
C PHE A 493 -19.04 -18.77 -6.68
N TYR A 494 -20.28 -19.26 -6.61
CA TYR A 494 -20.54 -20.59 -6.06
C TYR A 494 -19.91 -21.69 -6.91
N GLN A 495 -19.99 -21.59 -8.25
CA GLN A 495 -19.37 -22.57 -9.15
C GLN A 495 -17.84 -22.51 -9.09
N THR A 496 -17.24 -21.33 -9.09
CA THR A 496 -15.78 -21.19 -8.99
C THR A 496 -15.26 -21.67 -7.64
N TYR A 497 -15.98 -21.40 -6.54
CA TYR A 497 -15.64 -21.91 -5.21
C TYR A 497 -15.64 -23.44 -5.19
N LEU A 498 -16.74 -24.07 -5.62
CA LEU A 498 -16.88 -25.52 -5.63
C LEU A 498 -15.81 -26.19 -6.51
N TRP A 499 -15.56 -25.64 -7.69
CA TRP A 499 -14.52 -26.14 -8.58
C TRP A 499 -13.13 -26.03 -7.95
N LEU A 500 -12.80 -24.90 -7.35
CA LEU A 500 -11.47 -24.66 -6.78
C LEU A 500 -11.22 -25.53 -5.54
N LYS A 501 -12.24 -25.71 -4.68
CA LYS A 501 -12.19 -26.68 -3.58
C LYS A 501 -11.96 -28.10 -4.11
N ASP A 502 -12.67 -28.51 -5.15
CA ASP A 502 -12.51 -29.84 -5.73
C ASP A 502 -11.11 -30.05 -6.34
N ALA A 503 -10.58 -29.02 -7.00
CA ALA A 503 -9.28 -29.06 -7.66
C ALA A 503 -8.10 -29.17 -6.67
N ASP A 504 -8.14 -28.46 -5.53
CA ASP A 504 -7.01 -28.42 -4.58
C ASP A 504 -7.12 -29.44 -3.42
N LYS A 505 -8.29 -30.03 -3.16
CA LYS A 505 -8.53 -30.91 -1.96
C LYS A 505 -7.54 -32.07 -1.81
N ASN A 506 -7.02 -32.59 -2.92
CA ASN A 506 -6.11 -33.73 -2.94
C ASN A 506 -4.64 -33.31 -3.20
N ILE A 507 -4.38 -32.00 -3.31
CA ILE A 507 -3.03 -31.45 -3.52
C ILE A 507 -2.52 -30.86 -2.22
N MET A 508 -3.03 -29.67 -1.83
CA MET A 508 -2.65 -29.00 -0.57
C MET A 508 -3.85 -28.62 0.30
N ASP A 509 -5.09 -28.73 -0.21
CA ASP A 509 -6.34 -28.34 0.46
C ASP A 509 -6.29 -26.90 1.02
N ARG A 510 -5.86 -25.94 0.18
CA ARG A 510 -5.73 -24.54 0.60
C ARG A 510 -7.10 -23.91 0.86
N PRO A 511 -7.18 -22.93 1.79
CA PRO A 511 -8.38 -22.12 1.97
C PRO A 511 -8.72 -21.32 0.69
N VAL A 512 -10.00 -21.32 0.34
CA VAL A 512 -10.57 -20.48 -0.72
C VAL A 512 -11.39 -19.38 -0.08
N ASN A 513 -11.06 -18.14 -0.38
CA ASN A 513 -11.61 -16.96 0.28
C ASN A 513 -12.23 -15.99 -0.73
N TYR A 514 -13.26 -15.28 -0.31
CA TYR A 514 -13.84 -14.20 -1.11
C TYR A 514 -14.56 -13.19 -0.22
N GLU A 515 -14.18 -11.92 -0.30
CA GLU A 515 -14.67 -10.93 0.66
C GLU A 515 -16.16 -10.64 0.51
N ARG A 516 -16.67 -10.56 -0.73
CA ARG A 516 -18.10 -10.31 -1.00
C ARG A 516 -19.00 -11.49 -0.65
N ALA A 517 -18.44 -12.67 -0.35
CA ALA A 517 -19.20 -13.75 0.26
C ALA A 517 -19.63 -13.41 1.70
N GLN A 518 -18.93 -12.46 2.36
CA GLN A 518 -19.17 -12.10 3.75
C GLN A 518 -19.22 -13.36 4.65
N TRP A 519 -20.36 -13.65 5.26
CA TRP A 519 -20.58 -14.81 6.13
C TRP A 519 -21.16 -16.03 5.41
N GLU A 520 -21.35 -15.98 4.09
CA GLU A 520 -21.80 -17.13 3.31
C GLU A 520 -20.78 -18.28 3.32
N TRP A 521 -21.21 -19.45 2.84
CA TRP A 521 -20.44 -20.70 2.91
C TRP A 521 -19.32 -20.78 1.87
N ASN A 522 -19.32 -19.94 0.83
CA ASN A 522 -18.33 -19.92 -0.25
C ASN A 522 -17.07 -19.09 0.09
N SER A 523 -16.63 -19.11 1.35
CA SER A 523 -15.37 -18.54 1.82
C SER A 523 -14.91 -19.25 3.10
N ASP A 524 -13.71 -19.82 3.10
CA ASP A 524 -13.16 -20.59 4.22
C ASP A 524 -12.73 -19.71 5.41
N MET A 525 -12.40 -18.44 5.14
CA MET A 525 -12.09 -17.42 6.15
C MET A 525 -13.06 -16.22 6.01
N TYR A 526 -13.21 -15.43 7.08
CA TYR A 526 -13.93 -14.16 7.01
C TYR A 526 -12.91 -13.04 6.77
N VAL A 527 -12.93 -12.44 5.58
CA VAL A 527 -11.84 -11.56 5.09
C VAL A 527 -12.29 -10.14 4.79
N PRO A 528 -12.96 -9.42 5.71
CA PRO A 528 -13.64 -8.15 5.43
C PRO A 528 -12.68 -7.06 4.95
N GLN A 529 -13.19 -6.02 4.29
CA GLN A 529 -12.43 -4.81 4.02
C GLN A 529 -12.67 -3.72 5.10
N TYR A 530 -11.60 -3.01 5.49
CA TYR A 530 -11.57 -1.80 6.32
C TYR A 530 -12.23 -1.84 7.72
N PRO A 531 -12.05 -2.90 8.55
CA PRO A 531 -12.57 -2.88 9.92
C PRO A 531 -11.79 -1.93 10.86
N GLY A 532 -12.50 -1.19 11.70
CA GLY A 532 -11.89 -0.37 12.76
C GLY A 532 -11.41 -1.18 13.98
N ALA A 533 -10.62 -0.56 14.87
CA ALA A 533 -10.09 -1.23 16.05
C ALA A 533 -11.19 -1.71 17.02
N GLN A 534 -12.26 -0.93 17.19
CA GLN A 534 -13.39 -1.33 18.03
C GLN A 534 -14.11 -2.57 17.47
N TRP A 535 -14.26 -2.66 16.15
CA TRP A 535 -14.86 -3.82 15.51
C TRP A 535 -14.01 -5.07 15.75
N LEU A 536 -12.68 -4.95 15.58
CA LEU A 536 -11.74 -6.04 15.83
C LEU A 536 -11.80 -6.50 17.29
N GLU A 537 -11.74 -5.59 18.27
CA GLU A 537 -11.87 -5.94 19.69
C GLU A 537 -13.19 -6.68 19.97
N ALA A 538 -14.31 -6.20 19.44
CA ALA A 538 -15.62 -6.81 19.65
C ALA A 538 -15.71 -8.21 19.02
N MET A 539 -15.24 -8.37 17.78
CA MET A 539 -15.28 -9.64 17.05
C MET A 539 -14.30 -10.67 17.59
N GLY A 540 -13.08 -10.25 17.92
CA GLY A 540 -12.08 -11.08 18.57
C GLY A 540 -12.60 -11.63 19.89
N LYS A 541 -13.21 -10.76 20.73
CA LYS A 541 -13.80 -11.19 22.00
C LYS A 541 -14.98 -12.14 21.82
N ARG A 542 -15.87 -11.87 20.86
CA ARG A 542 -17.07 -12.69 20.63
C ARG A 542 -16.73 -14.08 20.07
N GLY A 543 -15.71 -14.16 19.22
CA GLY A 543 -15.40 -15.35 18.42
C GLY A 543 -16.19 -15.42 17.12
N SER A 544 -15.73 -16.29 16.22
CA SER A 544 -16.29 -16.56 14.89
C SER A 544 -16.22 -18.05 14.57
N ASP A 545 -17.00 -18.51 13.60
CA ASP A 545 -17.00 -19.90 13.11
C ASP A 545 -15.80 -20.23 12.22
N ARG A 546 -15.05 -19.20 11.81
CA ARG A 546 -13.85 -19.28 10.97
C ARG A 546 -12.86 -18.16 11.33
N PRO A 547 -11.56 -18.27 10.99
CA PRO A 547 -10.59 -17.22 11.29
C PRO A 547 -10.89 -15.93 10.52
N ILE A 548 -10.43 -14.82 11.07
CA ILE A 548 -10.61 -13.47 10.53
C ILE A 548 -9.25 -12.87 10.16
N ALA A 549 -9.10 -12.47 8.90
CA ALA A 549 -7.97 -11.68 8.43
C ALA A 549 -8.47 -10.74 7.33
N PRO A 550 -8.59 -9.43 7.58
CA PRO A 550 -9.11 -8.49 6.59
C PRO A 550 -8.31 -8.55 5.29
N SER A 551 -9.00 -8.68 4.15
CA SER A 551 -8.37 -8.64 2.82
C SER A 551 -7.79 -7.27 2.52
N GLU A 552 -8.36 -6.21 3.10
CA GLU A 552 -7.85 -4.84 3.11
C GLU A 552 -8.13 -4.18 4.46
N TYR A 553 -7.18 -3.40 4.98
CA TYR A 553 -7.36 -2.52 6.14
C TYR A 553 -6.29 -1.43 6.13
N SER A 554 -6.43 -0.42 7.01
CA SER A 554 -5.44 0.65 7.17
C SER A 554 -5.04 1.28 5.83
N HIS A 555 -6.01 1.90 5.16
CA HIS A 555 -5.84 2.55 3.86
C HIS A 555 -4.75 3.64 3.93
N ALA A 556 -3.67 3.52 3.16
CA ALA A 556 -2.44 4.30 3.28
C ALA A 556 -2.35 5.51 2.33
N MET A 557 -3.49 5.95 1.77
CA MET A 557 -3.55 7.13 0.88
C MET A 557 -3.03 8.39 1.54
N GLY A 558 -1.93 8.90 0.98
CA GLY A 558 -1.24 10.07 1.47
C GLY A 558 -0.73 9.91 2.91
N ASN A 559 -0.95 10.94 3.72
CA ASN A 559 -0.55 10.97 5.11
C ASN A 559 -1.62 10.30 5.98
N SER A 560 -1.50 8.98 6.15
CA SER A 560 -2.55 8.10 6.71
C SER A 560 -2.01 7.09 7.74
N ASN A 561 -2.60 5.89 7.83
CA ASN A 561 -2.27 4.78 8.74
C ASN A 561 -2.35 5.10 10.24
N GLY A 562 -3.15 6.09 10.62
CA GLY A 562 -3.56 6.32 11.99
C GLY A 562 -4.30 5.11 12.58
N ASN A 563 -4.11 4.88 13.87
CA ASN A 563 -4.72 3.81 14.66
C ASN A 563 -4.32 2.38 14.25
N LEU A 564 -3.28 2.20 13.43
CA LEU A 564 -2.78 0.87 13.07
C LEU A 564 -2.38 0.08 14.33
N TRP A 565 -1.69 0.70 15.28
CA TRP A 565 -1.34 0.03 16.54
C TRP A 565 -2.56 -0.43 17.34
N ASP A 566 -3.65 0.35 17.35
CA ASP A 566 -4.86 -0.02 18.09
C ASP A 566 -5.58 -1.23 17.48
N GLN A 567 -5.59 -1.35 16.16
CA GLN A 567 -6.09 -2.56 15.48
C GLN A 567 -5.27 -3.78 15.88
N TRP A 568 -3.94 -3.65 15.92
CA TRP A 568 -3.06 -4.76 16.26
C TRP A 568 -3.06 -5.16 17.74
N LYS A 569 -3.40 -4.26 18.66
CA LYS A 569 -3.65 -4.64 20.07
C LYS A 569 -4.73 -5.71 20.16
N ALA A 570 -5.84 -5.56 19.44
CA ALA A 570 -6.90 -6.57 19.39
C ALA A 570 -6.42 -7.86 18.68
N ILE A 571 -5.72 -7.73 17.55
CA ILE A 571 -5.19 -8.88 16.78
C ILE A 571 -4.24 -9.73 17.62
N TYR A 572 -3.34 -9.11 18.40
CA TYR A 572 -2.42 -9.85 19.28
C TYR A 572 -3.13 -10.48 20.49
N LYS A 573 -4.28 -9.94 20.89
CA LYS A 573 -5.04 -10.40 22.06
C LYS A 573 -5.91 -11.62 21.77
N TYR A 574 -6.50 -11.73 20.58
CA TYR A 574 -7.48 -12.77 20.24
C TYR A 574 -6.96 -13.79 19.23
N PRO A 575 -7.15 -15.11 19.44
CA PRO A 575 -6.65 -16.14 18.53
C PRO A 575 -7.25 -16.09 17.11
N ASN A 576 -8.58 -15.91 16.99
CA ASN A 576 -9.28 -15.91 15.70
C ASN A 576 -8.98 -14.69 14.82
N LEU A 577 -8.42 -13.62 15.37
CA LEU A 577 -7.94 -12.46 14.60
C LEU A 577 -6.51 -12.72 14.15
N GLN A 578 -6.29 -13.12 12.91
CA GLN A 578 -4.99 -13.59 12.43
C GLN A 578 -4.26 -12.59 11.56
N GLY A 579 -4.44 -11.28 11.77
CA GLY A 579 -3.73 -10.23 11.02
C GLY A 579 -4.60 -9.63 9.93
N GLY A 580 -4.01 -9.24 8.81
CA GLY A 580 -4.68 -8.60 7.65
C GLY A 580 -3.69 -8.05 6.63
N TYR A 581 -4.20 -7.43 5.55
CA TYR A 581 -3.38 -6.87 4.46
C TYR A 581 -3.59 -5.37 4.30
N ILE A 582 -2.55 -4.57 4.54
CA ILE A 582 -2.59 -3.11 4.40
C ILE A 582 -2.93 -2.74 2.95
N TRP A 583 -3.79 -1.74 2.73
CA TRP A 583 -4.05 -1.17 1.40
C TRP A 583 -3.29 0.15 1.25
N ASP A 584 -2.22 0.25 0.45
CA ASP A 584 -1.52 -0.83 -0.25
C ASP A 584 0.00 -0.61 -0.23
N TRP A 585 0.74 -1.36 -1.06
CA TRP A 585 2.19 -1.31 -1.07
C TRP A 585 2.71 0.02 -1.64
N VAL A 586 2.31 0.39 -2.86
CA VAL A 586 2.97 1.43 -3.65
C VAL A 586 1.99 2.40 -4.30
N ASP A 587 2.28 3.69 -4.19
CA ASP A 587 1.55 4.73 -4.93
C ASP A 587 1.64 4.47 -6.44
N GLN A 588 0.50 4.45 -7.12
CA GLN A 588 0.42 4.25 -8.57
C GLN A 588 0.69 5.55 -9.34
N GLY A 589 1.70 6.34 -8.98
CA GLY A 589 2.09 7.54 -9.73
C GLY A 589 2.90 7.19 -10.99
N ILE A 590 2.60 7.83 -12.13
CA ILE A 590 3.39 7.67 -13.37
C ILE A 590 4.44 8.77 -13.48
N ASP A 591 5.65 8.42 -13.91
CA ASP A 591 6.78 9.35 -14.10
C ASP A 591 6.45 10.43 -15.13
N ALA A 592 6.64 11.70 -14.76
CA ALA A 592 6.47 12.83 -15.66
C ALA A 592 7.48 13.95 -15.37
N VAL A 593 7.68 14.81 -16.38
CA VAL A 593 8.44 16.06 -16.26
C VAL A 593 7.60 17.21 -16.79
N ASP A 594 7.64 18.35 -16.12
CA ASP A 594 6.94 19.55 -16.59
C ASP A 594 7.70 20.28 -17.71
N GLU A 595 7.12 21.36 -18.21
CA GLU A 595 7.70 22.20 -19.28
C GLU A 595 9.08 22.81 -18.92
N ASN A 596 9.42 22.87 -17.63
CA ASN A 596 10.70 23.37 -17.12
C ASN A 596 11.68 22.23 -16.78
N GLY A 597 11.34 20.98 -17.11
CA GLY A 597 12.14 19.79 -16.83
C GLY A 597 12.14 19.36 -15.36
N ARG A 598 11.20 19.84 -14.54
CA ARG A 598 11.06 19.41 -13.14
C ARG A 598 10.23 18.14 -13.08
N HIS A 599 10.74 17.14 -12.38
CA HIS A 599 10.07 15.86 -12.17
C HIS A 599 8.84 16.00 -11.27
N PHE A 600 7.80 15.22 -11.58
CA PHE A 600 6.64 15.03 -10.73
C PHE A 600 5.92 13.71 -11.04
N TRP A 601 5.07 13.28 -10.11
CA TRP A 601 4.21 12.10 -10.28
C TRP A 601 2.82 12.51 -10.77
N THR A 602 2.36 11.84 -11.81
CA THR A 602 1.00 12.01 -12.35
C THR A 602 0.02 11.00 -11.76
N TYR A 603 -1.24 11.41 -11.68
CA TYR A 603 -2.38 10.61 -11.22
C TYR A 603 -3.63 10.88 -12.06
N GLY A 604 -4.81 10.40 -11.64
CA GLY A 604 -6.06 10.58 -12.39
C GLY A 604 -6.35 12.02 -12.78
N GLY A 605 -6.72 12.21 -14.05
CA GLY A 605 -7.04 13.52 -14.61
C GLY A 605 -5.83 14.32 -15.12
N ASP A 606 -4.63 13.76 -15.12
CA ASP A 606 -3.45 14.38 -15.77
C ASP A 606 -3.35 14.10 -17.27
N TYR A 607 -4.02 13.06 -17.74
CA TYR A 607 -3.99 12.63 -19.13
C TYR A 607 -5.37 12.73 -19.78
N GLY A 608 -5.38 13.12 -21.06
CA GLY A 608 -6.61 13.31 -21.82
C GLY A 608 -7.35 14.61 -21.48
N VAL A 609 -8.36 14.92 -22.29
CA VAL A 609 -9.22 16.09 -22.10
C VAL A 609 -10.58 15.59 -21.63
N ASN A 610 -11.02 16.05 -20.46
CA ASN A 610 -12.33 15.70 -19.88
C ASN A 610 -12.58 14.18 -19.79
N THR A 611 -11.50 13.40 -19.61
CA THR A 611 -11.56 11.97 -19.40
C THR A 611 -12.08 11.66 -18.00
N PRO A 612 -12.93 10.62 -17.85
CA PRO A 612 -13.38 10.19 -16.54
C PRO A 612 -12.16 9.76 -15.72
N ASN A 613 -12.12 10.16 -14.46
CA ASN A 613 -11.06 9.82 -13.54
C ASN A 613 -11.53 9.84 -12.08
N ASP A 614 -10.72 9.29 -11.18
CA ASP A 614 -10.93 9.38 -9.72
C ASP A 614 -9.74 10.07 -9.00
N GLY A 615 -9.07 11.02 -9.68
CA GLY A 615 -8.05 11.88 -9.07
C GLY A 615 -6.84 11.13 -8.51
N ASN A 616 -6.35 11.56 -7.33
CA ASN A 616 -5.22 10.92 -6.65
C ASN A 616 -5.60 9.66 -5.84
N PHE A 617 -6.79 9.11 -6.03
CA PHE A 617 -7.24 7.91 -5.32
C PHE A 617 -6.43 6.65 -5.66
N CYS A 618 -5.50 6.71 -6.63
CA CYS A 618 -4.50 5.70 -6.95
C CYS A 618 -3.18 5.82 -6.17
N CYS A 619 -3.05 6.82 -5.29
CA CYS A 619 -1.85 7.05 -4.47
C CYS A 619 -2.09 6.58 -3.03
N ASN A 620 -2.11 5.25 -2.85
CA ASN A 620 -2.54 4.56 -1.64
C ASN A 620 -1.40 3.83 -0.92
N GLY A 621 -0.15 4.04 -1.32
CA GLY A 621 0.97 3.22 -0.92
C GLY A 621 1.56 3.58 0.43
N ILE A 622 2.14 2.59 1.11
CA ILE A 622 3.09 2.82 2.20
C ILE A 622 4.51 3.15 1.68
N VAL A 623 4.73 3.07 0.36
CA VAL A 623 5.89 3.61 -0.34
C VAL A 623 5.46 4.46 -1.56
N SER A 624 6.24 5.48 -1.88
CA SER A 624 6.07 6.31 -3.07
C SER A 624 6.36 5.52 -4.37
N PRO A 625 6.07 6.03 -5.58
CA PRO A 625 6.22 5.26 -6.82
C PRO A 625 7.64 4.72 -7.07
N ASP A 626 8.66 5.45 -6.58
CA ASP A 626 10.09 5.11 -6.63
C ASP A 626 10.55 4.16 -5.49
N ARG A 627 9.61 3.66 -4.67
CA ARG A 627 9.80 2.84 -3.47
C ARG A 627 10.46 3.58 -2.30
N THR A 628 10.43 4.91 -2.28
CA THR A 628 10.77 5.68 -1.07
C THR A 628 9.72 5.42 0.02
N PRO A 629 10.09 4.90 1.20
CA PRO A 629 9.10 4.63 2.25
C PRO A 629 8.41 5.90 2.73
N HIS A 630 7.08 5.84 2.86
CA HIS A 630 6.33 6.88 3.56
C HIS A 630 6.67 6.84 5.05
N PRO A 631 6.52 7.97 5.78
CA PRO A 631 6.80 8.00 7.22
C PRO A 631 5.97 7.01 8.04
N ALA A 632 4.78 6.64 7.54
CA ALA A 632 3.94 5.58 8.12
C ALA A 632 4.64 4.21 8.21
N MET A 633 5.69 3.96 7.41
CA MET A 633 6.46 2.72 7.43
C MET A 633 7.11 2.45 8.80
N ALA A 634 7.45 3.50 9.57
CA ALA A 634 7.95 3.34 10.95
C ALA A 634 6.89 2.70 11.86
N GLU A 635 5.62 3.10 11.71
CA GLU A 635 4.50 2.50 12.45
C GLU A 635 4.27 1.05 12.01
N VAL A 636 4.29 0.77 10.71
CA VAL A 636 4.15 -0.60 10.16
C VAL A 636 5.21 -1.53 10.75
N LYS A 637 6.50 -1.14 10.67
CA LYS A 637 7.62 -1.92 11.18
C LYS A 637 7.47 -2.25 12.65
N TYR A 638 7.14 -1.25 13.48
CA TYR A 638 6.96 -1.41 14.92
C TYR A 638 5.77 -2.33 15.22
N VAL A 639 4.62 -2.08 14.61
CA VAL A 639 3.40 -2.83 14.87
C VAL A 639 3.54 -4.30 14.44
N HIS A 640 4.31 -4.57 13.39
CA HIS A 640 4.56 -5.92 12.89
C HIS A 640 5.78 -6.61 13.51
N GLN A 641 6.50 -6.01 14.45
CA GLN A 641 7.72 -6.63 14.98
C GLN A 641 7.46 -7.94 15.75
N ASN A 642 8.41 -8.87 15.64
CA ASN A 642 8.30 -10.23 16.21
C ASN A 642 8.89 -10.35 17.62
N VAL A 643 9.47 -9.28 18.17
CA VAL A 643 9.95 -9.25 19.56
C VAL A 643 9.36 -8.04 20.25
N ALA A 644 8.72 -8.26 21.40
CA ALA A 644 8.11 -7.18 22.16
C ALA A 644 8.68 -7.12 23.58
N PHE A 645 8.62 -5.94 24.17
CA PHE A 645 9.01 -5.71 25.56
C PHE A 645 7.82 -5.15 26.31
N GLU A 646 7.68 -5.50 27.59
CA GLU A 646 6.68 -4.93 28.48
C GLU A 646 7.33 -4.50 29.81
N PRO A 647 6.91 -3.37 30.39
CA PRO A 647 7.41 -2.95 31.69
C PRO A 647 6.80 -3.81 32.80
N VAL A 648 7.64 -4.40 33.65
CA VAL A 648 7.19 -5.15 34.85
C VAL A 648 7.41 -4.31 36.09
N ASP A 649 8.64 -3.84 36.29
CA ASP A 649 9.01 -2.90 37.34
C ASP A 649 10.18 -2.04 36.85
N PRO A 650 9.92 -0.98 36.06
CA PRO A 650 10.96 -0.14 35.48
C PRO A 650 11.84 0.57 36.52
N ALA A 651 11.34 0.82 37.74
CA ALA A 651 12.13 1.43 38.81
C ALA A 651 13.29 0.53 39.25
N ASN A 652 13.08 -0.78 39.25
CA ASN A 652 14.10 -1.79 39.52
C ASN A 652 14.67 -2.44 38.24
N GLY A 653 14.33 -1.89 37.07
CA GLY A 653 14.86 -2.31 35.78
C GLY A 653 14.33 -3.65 35.27
N LYS A 654 13.15 -4.08 35.71
CA LYS A 654 12.53 -5.35 35.27
C LYS A 654 11.61 -5.16 34.08
N PHE A 655 11.85 -5.95 33.04
CA PHE A 655 11.07 -5.95 31.80
C PHE A 655 10.80 -7.38 31.35
N LEU A 656 9.68 -7.61 30.67
CA LEU A 656 9.34 -8.89 30.08
C LEU A 656 9.67 -8.85 28.58
N VAL A 657 10.53 -9.73 28.09
CA VAL A 657 10.71 -9.95 26.65
C VAL A 657 9.76 -11.04 26.17
N LYS A 658 9.05 -10.80 25.07
CA LYS A 658 8.12 -11.73 24.43
C LYS A 658 8.60 -12.11 23.04
N ASN A 659 8.64 -13.41 22.77
CA ASN A 659 8.89 -13.94 21.44
C ASN A 659 7.56 -14.09 20.70
N ARG A 660 7.31 -13.29 19.65
CA ARG A 660 6.13 -13.39 18.79
C ARG A 660 6.39 -14.19 17.50
N PHE A 661 7.59 -14.70 17.28
CA PHE A 661 7.87 -15.68 16.22
C PHE A 661 7.17 -17.01 16.53
N TYR A 662 6.84 -17.77 15.49
CA TYR A 662 6.16 -19.07 15.60
C TYR A 662 7.12 -20.25 15.38
N PHE A 663 8.27 -20.03 14.74
CA PHE A 663 9.25 -21.08 14.43
C PHE A 663 10.68 -20.72 14.85
N THR A 664 10.92 -19.49 15.30
CA THR A 664 12.26 -18.98 15.61
C THR A 664 12.46 -18.71 17.10
N ASN A 665 13.53 -19.24 17.68
CA ASN A 665 13.97 -18.93 19.04
C ASN A 665 14.75 -17.59 19.08
N LEU A 666 14.59 -16.81 20.15
CA LEU A 666 15.29 -15.53 20.31
C LEU A 666 16.82 -15.61 20.45
N GLN A 667 17.41 -16.79 20.70
CA GLN A 667 18.87 -16.97 20.70
C GLN A 667 19.51 -16.60 19.35
N LYS A 668 18.75 -16.65 18.25
CA LYS A 668 19.19 -16.25 16.90
C LYS A 668 19.54 -14.74 16.82
N TYR A 669 19.04 -13.93 17.75
CA TYR A 669 19.17 -12.48 17.70
C TYR A 669 19.96 -11.93 18.89
N MET A 670 20.47 -10.72 18.72
CA MET A 670 21.12 -9.97 19.79
C MET A 670 20.20 -8.87 20.30
N ILE A 671 19.86 -8.90 21.58
CA ILE A 671 19.14 -7.81 22.24
C ILE A 671 20.18 -6.84 22.81
N SER A 672 20.09 -5.55 22.47
CA SER A 672 20.84 -4.50 23.15
C SER A 672 19.89 -3.59 23.91
N TYR A 673 20.38 -3.03 25.02
CA TYR A 673 19.68 -1.96 25.72
C TYR A 673 20.60 -0.75 25.88
N THR A 674 20.03 0.45 25.84
CA THR A 674 20.71 1.71 26.08
C THR A 674 19.86 2.59 26.98
N ILE A 675 20.43 3.09 28.08
CA ILE A 675 19.79 4.12 28.91
C ILE A 675 20.33 5.48 28.46
N LYS A 676 19.43 6.37 28.07
CA LYS A 676 19.74 7.73 27.60
C LYS A 676 19.18 8.78 28.56
N ALA A 677 19.97 9.82 28.82
CA ALA A 677 19.58 11.02 29.56
C ALA A 677 19.47 12.19 28.55
N ASN A 678 18.26 12.60 28.18
CA ASN A 678 18.01 13.56 27.09
C ASN A 678 18.83 13.26 25.82
N GLY A 679 18.82 12.00 25.38
CA GLY A 679 19.55 11.50 24.21
C GLY A 679 21.03 11.18 24.40
N LYS A 680 21.65 11.57 25.52
CA LYS A 680 23.01 11.15 25.85
C LYS A 680 23.01 9.77 26.49
N THR A 681 23.67 8.80 25.87
CA THR A 681 23.89 7.47 26.46
C THR A 681 24.63 7.58 27.80
N VAL A 682 24.03 7.06 28.87
CA VAL A 682 24.64 6.96 30.21
C VAL A 682 25.00 5.52 30.57
N LYS A 683 24.32 4.54 29.96
CA LYS A 683 24.57 3.12 30.16
C LYS A 683 24.11 2.33 28.95
N GLY A 684 24.68 1.15 28.73
CA GLY A 684 24.16 0.19 27.77
C GLY A 684 24.75 -1.19 27.99
N GLY A 685 24.19 -2.17 27.30
CA GLY A 685 24.65 -3.54 27.34
C GLY A 685 23.98 -4.38 26.25
N LYS A 686 24.44 -5.62 26.12
CA LYS A 686 23.91 -6.60 25.18
C LYS A 686 23.61 -7.91 25.91
N MET A 687 22.62 -8.64 25.43
CA MET A 687 22.27 -9.97 25.93
C MET A 687 21.69 -10.83 24.82
N SER A 688 21.97 -12.13 24.90
CA SER A 688 21.22 -13.16 24.18
C SER A 688 20.27 -13.81 25.18
N VAL A 689 19.02 -14.05 24.76
CA VAL A 689 17.99 -14.65 25.61
C VAL A 689 17.48 -15.92 24.95
N ASN A 690 17.42 -17.01 25.73
CA ASN A 690 16.74 -18.22 25.30
C ASN A 690 15.24 -18.10 25.60
N VAL A 691 14.45 -17.88 24.54
CA VAL A 691 12.99 -17.80 24.60
C VAL A 691 12.44 -18.50 23.36
N GLU A 692 11.81 -19.65 23.59
CA GLU A 692 11.15 -20.43 22.55
C GLU A 692 10.03 -19.63 21.85
N PRO A 693 9.62 -20.01 20.62
CA PRO A 693 8.48 -19.40 19.93
C PRO A 693 7.25 -19.23 20.83
N GLN A 694 6.59 -18.08 20.73
CA GLN A 694 5.43 -17.70 21.56
C GLN A 694 5.69 -17.61 23.08
N GLY A 695 6.94 -17.81 23.54
CA GLY A 695 7.33 -17.72 24.94
C GLY A 695 7.63 -16.30 25.43
N SER A 696 7.92 -16.17 26.73
CA SER A 696 8.35 -14.91 27.33
C SER A 696 9.33 -15.14 28.49
N LYS A 697 10.12 -14.11 28.83
CA LYS A 697 11.11 -14.18 29.92
C LYS A 697 11.32 -12.81 30.57
N GLU A 698 11.37 -12.75 31.90
CA GLU A 698 11.76 -11.54 32.62
C GLU A 698 13.28 -11.32 32.49
N ILE A 699 13.67 -10.07 32.21
CA ILE A 699 15.04 -9.59 32.17
C ILE A 699 15.21 -8.43 33.15
N THR A 700 16.41 -8.34 33.75
CA THR A 700 16.76 -7.28 34.69
C THR A 700 17.88 -6.43 34.14
N ILE A 701 17.62 -5.14 34.01
CA ILE A 701 18.55 -4.13 33.54
C ILE A 701 19.05 -3.31 34.73
N PRO A 702 20.37 -3.10 34.87
CA PRO A 702 20.89 -2.35 36.01
C PRO A 702 20.60 -0.84 35.84
N VAL A 703 19.52 -0.34 36.43
CA VAL A 703 19.06 1.06 36.36
C VAL A 703 19.48 1.93 37.56
N SER A 704 20.31 1.42 38.47
CA SER A 704 20.77 2.16 39.65
C SER A 704 21.70 3.34 39.29
N GLY A 705 21.69 4.39 40.12
CA GLY A 705 22.60 5.53 39.99
C GLY A 705 22.10 6.68 39.11
N LEU A 706 20.88 6.61 38.58
CA LEU A 706 20.23 7.72 37.90
C LEU A 706 19.82 8.80 38.92
N LYS A 707 20.08 10.08 38.59
CA LYS A 707 19.84 11.21 39.51
C LYS A 707 18.90 12.21 38.85
N SER A 708 17.97 12.77 39.62
CA SER A 708 17.17 13.91 39.16
C SER A 708 18.09 15.08 38.79
N LYS A 709 17.88 15.65 37.61
CA LYS A 709 18.59 16.81 37.08
C LYS A 709 17.61 17.73 36.37
N PRO A 710 17.89 19.05 36.29
CA PRO A 710 17.00 20.00 35.65
C PRO A 710 16.63 19.58 34.24
N GLY A 711 15.33 19.36 34.00
CA GLY A 711 14.78 19.00 32.71
C GLY A 711 15.34 17.73 32.07
N THR A 712 15.93 16.81 32.84
CA THR A 712 16.53 15.57 32.34
C THR A 712 15.62 14.38 32.56
N GLU A 713 15.16 13.78 31.46
CA GLU A 713 14.43 12.52 31.47
C GLU A 713 15.35 11.36 31.09
N TYR A 714 15.04 10.20 31.65
CA TYR A 714 15.76 8.97 31.40
C TYR A 714 14.87 7.99 30.65
N PHE A 715 15.35 7.50 29.51
CA PHE A 715 14.68 6.48 28.72
C PHE A 715 15.58 5.25 28.60
N ILE A 716 14.99 4.08 28.71
CA ILE A 716 15.61 2.83 28.27
C ILE A 716 15.10 2.49 26.87
N TYR A 717 16.04 2.26 25.97
CA TYR A 717 15.82 1.82 24.61
C TYR A 717 16.27 0.38 24.46
N PHE A 718 15.41 -0.49 23.97
CA PHE A 718 15.73 -1.85 23.56
C PHE A 718 15.76 -1.93 22.04
N ASN A 719 16.73 -2.65 21.49
CA ASN A 719 16.67 -3.08 20.10
C ASN A 719 17.14 -4.51 19.91
N VAL A 720 16.66 -5.13 18.84
CA VAL A 720 16.93 -6.53 18.48
C VAL A 720 17.50 -6.56 17.09
N THR A 721 18.68 -7.16 16.94
CA THR A 721 19.43 -7.17 15.69
C THR A 721 19.76 -8.59 15.22
N THR A 722 19.77 -8.79 13.90
CA THR A 722 20.23 -10.03 13.26
C THR A 722 21.72 -10.28 13.56
N THR A 723 22.07 -11.52 13.87
CA THR A 723 23.46 -11.94 14.10
C THR A 723 24.06 -12.71 12.93
N GLU A 724 23.19 -13.23 12.06
CA GLU A 724 23.50 -13.95 10.83
C GLU A 724 22.67 -13.35 9.69
N PRO A 725 23.12 -13.44 8.42
CA PRO A 725 22.32 -12.97 7.30
C PRO A 725 21.07 -13.83 7.12
N GLU A 726 19.95 -13.19 6.82
CA GLU A 726 18.70 -13.86 6.43
C GLU A 726 18.32 -13.42 5.01
N PRO A 727 17.41 -14.13 4.31
CA PRO A 727 16.96 -13.70 2.99
C PRO A 727 16.51 -12.22 3.01
N LEU A 728 17.22 -11.39 2.24
CA LEU A 728 17.01 -9.94 2.11
C LEU A 728 17.25 -9.08 3.38
N ILE A 729 17.74 -9.68 4.45
CA ILE A 729 18.01 -8.98 5.71
C ILE A 729 19.50 -9.13 6.07
N PRO A 730 20.29 -8.04 6.05
CA PRO A 730 21.71 -8.12 6.37
C PRO A 730 21.95 -8.36 7.87
N VAL A 731 23.18 -8.76 8.23
CA VAL A 731 23.63 -8.83 9.62
C VAL A 731 23.59 -7.43 10.25
N GLY A 732 23.14 -7.33 11.51
CA GLY A 732 23.03 -6.08 12.23
C GLY A 732 21.77 -5.28 11.92
N HIS A 733 20.88 -5.78 11.07
CA HIS A 733 19.58 -5.15 10.81
C HIS A 733 18.71 -5.17 12.06
N GLU A 734 18.08 -4.04 12.38
CA GLU A 734 17.17 -3.91 13.52
C GLU A 734 15.77 -4.41 13.14
N ILE A 735 15.36 -5.55 13.71
CA ILE A 735 14.06 -6.19 13.44
C ILE A 735 12.96 -5.79 14.42
N ALA A 736 13.33 -5.26 15.59
CA ALA A 736 12.40 -4.84 16.62
C ALA A 736 13.06 -3.82 17.55
N TYR A 737 12.26 -2.91 18.09
CA TYR A 737 12.70 -1.95 19.09
C TYR A 737 11.57 -1.57 20.05
N GLU A 738 11.92 -1.07 21.22
CA GLU A 738 10.95 -0.55 22.20
C GLU A 738 11.61 0.48 23.13
N GLN A 739 10.83 1.41 23.65
CA GLN A 739 11.32 2.43 24.58
C GLN A 739 10.39 2.65 25.77
N PHE A 740 10.98 2.77 26.96
CA PHE A 740 10.26 3.11 28.18
C PHE A 740 10.91 4.30 28.89
N ARG A 741 10.07 5.22 29.39
CA ARG A 741 10.51 6.25 30.34
C ARG A 741 10.79 5.58 31.69
N LEU A 742 11.97 5.81 32.24
CA LEU A 742 12.31 5.39 33.60
C LEU A 742 11.74 6.39 34.61
N PRO A 743 11.29 5.94 35.80
CA PRO A 743 10.57 6.77 36.77
C PRO A 743 11.53 7.65 37.59
N VAL A 744 12.27 8.53 36.90
CA VAL A 744 13.15 9.53 37.50
C VAL A 744 12.65 10.90 37.07
N GLU A 745 11.97 11.58 37.99
CA GLU A 745 11.38 12.88 37.67
C GLU A 745 12.45 13.98 37.55
N PRO A 746 12.43 14.76 36.45
CA PRO A 746 13.34 15.88 36.29
C PRO A 746 13.03 16.99 37.30
N SER A 747 14.06 17.66 37.82
CA SER A 747 13.84 18.92 38.53
C SER A 747 13.52 20.05 37.56
N GLU A 748 12.92 21.13 38.07
CA GLU A 748 12.51 22.26 37.24
C GLU A 748 13.69 22.94 36.53
N ARG A 749 13.43 23.39 35.29
CA ARG A 749 14.38 24.21 34.54
C ARG A 749 14.29 25.65 35.03
N THR A 750 15.44 26.29 35.19
CA THR A 750 15.52 27.73 35.46
C THR A 750 16.11 28.45 34.26
N PHE A 751 15.61 29.65 33.99
CA PHE A 751 16.08 30.50 32.90
C PHE A 751 16.66 31.78 33.47
N ALA A 752 17.72 32.30 32.85
CA ALA A 752 18.25 33.60 33.21
C ALA A 752 17.27 34.70 32.74
N THR A 753 16.65 35.41 33.68
CA THR A 753 15.64 36.45 33.41
C THR A 753 16.19 37.88 33.53
N GLY A 754 17.41 38.05 34.05
CA GLY A 754 18.04 39.36 34.26
C GLY A 754 18.45 40.09 32.97
N GLY A 755 18.39 41.42 33.01
CA GLY A 755 18.75 42.30 31.90
C GLY A 755 18.38 43.77 32.18
N PRO A 756 18.54 44.67 31.19
CA PRO A 756 18.14 46.07 31.33
C PRO A 756 16.64 46.21 31.61
N THR A 757 16.26 47.16 32.48
CA THR A 757 14.87 47.40 32.88
C THR A 757 13.97 47.60 31.67
N LEU A 758 12.87 46.86 31.63
CA LEU A 758 11.83 46.99 30.61
C LEU A 758 10.95 48.22 30.87
N LYS A 759 10.43 48.80 29.80
CA LYS A 759 9.34 49.78 29.80
C LYS A 759 8.22 49.25 28.93
N VAL A 760 6.98 49.50 29.33
CA VAL A 760 5.80 49.18 28.53
C VAL A 760 5.23 50.45 27.91
N SER A 761 4.75 50.36 26.66
CA SER A 761 3.98 51.42 26.00
C SER A 761 2.73 50.85 25.34
N ALA A 762 1.67 51.66 25.29
CA ALA A 762 0.42 51.37 24.62
C ALA A 762 0.06 52.58 23.73
N GLU A 763 0.44 52.53 22.46
CA GLU A 763 0.31 53.63 21.50
C GLU A 763 -0.50 53.17 20.28
N GLY A 764 -1.67 53.77 20.07
CA GLY A 764 -2.57 53.38 18.98
C GLY A 764 -2.93 51.89 19.04
N ASN A 765 -2.50 51.12 18.04
CA ASN A 765 -2.71 49.67 17.96
C ASN A 765 -1.57 48.85 18.57
N GLU A 766 -0.43 49.45 18.92
CA GLU A 766 0.74 48.71 19.39
C GLU A 766 0.81 48.67 20.92
N LEU A 767 1.03 47.47 21.46
CA LEU A 767 1.45 47.24 22.83
C LEU A 767 2.89 46.73 22.80
N SER A 768 3.81 47.38 23.50
CA SER A 768 5.22 47.02 23.44
C SER A 768 5.91 46.93 24.79
N ALA A 769 6.82 45.98 24.93
CA ALA A 769 7.81 45.91 26.01
C ALA A 769 9.21 46.15 25.43
N SER A 770 9.92 47.17 25.92
CA SER A 770 11.19 47.58 25.34
C SER A 770 12.28 47.92 26.38
N SER A 771 13.53 47.68 26.01
CA SER A 771 14.75 48.14 26.67
C SER A 771 15.87 48.30 25.64
N SER A 772 17.10 48.62 26.06
CA SER A 772 18.26 48.61 25.14
C SER A 772 18.59 47.22 24.56
N LYS A 773 18.04 46.15 25.16
CA LYS A 773 18.28 44.76 24.75
C LYS A 773 17.06 44.12 24.09
N VAL A 774 15.86 44.41 24.57
CA VAL A 774 14.61 43.71 24.19
C VAL A 774 13.67 44.68 23.49
N SER A 775 13.02 44.23 22.42
CA SER A 775 11.83 44.85 21.84
C SER A 775 10.83 43.76 21.51
N PHE A 776 9.67 43.77 22.16
CA PHE A 776 8.56 42.85 21.91
C PHE A 776 7.34 43.70 21.61
N VAL A 777 6.74 43.54 20.42
CA VAL A 777 5.64 44.37 19.94
C VAL A 777 4.46 43.49 19.54
N PHE A 778 3.28 43.83 20.04
CA PHE A 778 2.00 43.23 19.70
C PHE A 778 1.11 44.26 19.03
N ASP A 779 0.57 43.94 17.86
CA ASP A 779 -0.38 44.79 17.13
C ASP A 779 -1.81 44.27 17.37
N LYS A 780 -2.64 45.11 18.01
CA LYS A 780 -4.05 44.82 18.34
C LYS A 780 -4.95 44.68 17.11
N LYS A 781 -4.62 45.37 16.01
CA LYS A 781 -5.41 45.35 14.78
C LYS A 781 -5.19 44.05 14.02
N THR A 782 -3.94 43.59 13.93
CA THR A 782 -3.62 42.33 13.25
C THR A 782 -3.76 41.12 14.19
N GLY A 783 -3.68 41.32 15.51
CA GLY A 783 -3.64 40.26 16.51
C GLY A 783 -2.35 39.44 16.48
N LEU A 784 -1.24 40.07 16.10
CA LEU A 784 0.06 39.40 15.91
C LEU A 784 1.10 39.99 16.85
N VAL A 785 2.03 39.15 17.32
CA VAL A 785 3.32 39.66 17.80
C VAL A 785 4.16 40.03 16.59
N SER A 786 4.20 41.30 16.22
CA SER A 786 4.83 41.78 14.98
C SER A 786 6.36 41.88 15.05
N SER A 787 6.94 41.97 16.25
CA SER A 787 8.41 42.00 16.44
C SER A 787 8.80 41.31 17.73
N TYR A 788 9.88 40.53 17.65
CA TYR A 788 10.59 40.00 18.80
C TYR A 788 12.09 40.09 18.56
N LYS A 789 12.67 41.19 19.04
CA LYS A 789 14.07 41.54 18.86
C LYS A 789 14.82 41.45 20.18
N VAL A 790 15.88 40.65 20.23
CA VAL A 790 16.75 40.52 21.42
C VAL A 790 18.21 40.65 21.02
N GLY A 791 18.93 41.57 21.67
CA GLY A 791 20.35 41.79 21.42
C GLY A 791 20.66 42.18 19.97
N GLY A 792 19.75 42.93 19.33
CA GLY A 792 19.88 43.37 17.94
C GLY A 792 19.36 42.38 16.89
N THR A 793 19.06 41.12 17.25
CA THR A 793 18.54 40.11 16.33
C THR A 793 17.01 40.14 16.33
N GLU A 794 16.39 40.44 15.18
CA GLU A 794 14.96 40.23 14.95
C GLU A 794 14.72 38.76 14.61
N TYR A 795 13.87 38.10 15.38
CA TYR A 795 13.57 36.68 15.17
C TYR A 795 12.37 36.46 14.25
N PHE A 796 11.42 37.38 14.18
CA PHE A 796 10.25 37.20 13.32
C PHE A 796 10.45 37.82 11.94
N LYS A 797 10.11 37.05 10.92
CA LYS A 797 10.26 37.45 9.52
C LYS A 797 9.00 38.16 9.04
N ASP A 798 9.19 39.34 8.45
CA ASP A 798 8.16 40.14 7.78
C ASP A 798 6.92 40.44 8.65
N GLY A 799 7.11 40.61 9.96
CA GLY A 799 6.04 40.90 10.91
C GLY A 799 5.14 39.71 11.24
N PHE A 800 5.44 38.51 10.72
CA PHE A 800 4.66 37.28 10.95
C PHE A 800 5.18 36.54 12.18
N GLY A 801 5.00 37.11 13.37
CA GLY A 801 5.36 36.45 14.62
C GLY A 801 4.24 35.60 15.21
N LEU A 802 4.27 35.40 16.52
CA LEU A 802 3.34 34.52 17.23
C LEU A 802 1.89 34.93 16.97
N GLN A 803 1.10 33.96 16.50
CA GLN A 803 -0.34 34.12 16.30
C GLN A 803 -1.07 32.78 16.51
N PRO A 804 -2.34 32.79 16.93
CA PRO A 804 -3.13 31.57 17.09
C PRO A 804 -3.23 30.76 15.80
N ASN A 805 -3.26 29.43 15.90
CA ASN A 805 -3.49 28.53 14.78
C ASN A 805 -4.40 27.36 15.19
N PHE A 806 -5.52 27.21 14.48
CA PHE A 806 -6.50 26.16 14.69
C PHE A 806 -6.73 25.28 13.46
N TRP A 807 -5.91 25.47 12.43
CA TRP A 807 -6.04 24.82 11.14
C TRP A 807 -4.76 24.07 10.75
N ARG A 808 -4.95 23.01 9.96
CA ARG A 808 -3.91 22.31 9.23
C ARG A 808 -4.36 22.15 7.78
N ALA A 809 -3.41 22.01 6.86
CA ALA A 809 -3.76 21.66 5.49
C ALA A 809 -4.44 20.27 5.45
N PRO A 810 -5.58 20.10 4.76
CA PRO A 810 -6.24 18.79 4.74
C PRO A 810 -5.39 17.70 4.07
N ASN A 811 -5.24 16.55 4.75
CA ASN A 811 -4.76 15.32 4.12
C ASN A 811 -5.88 14.64 3.32
N ASP A 812 -5.56 13.56 2.61
CA ASP A 812 -6.55 12.83 1.81
C ASP A 812 -7.72 12.29 2.66
N ASN A 813 -7.44 11.77 3.86
CA ASN A 813 -8.47 11.30 4.80
C ASN A 813 -9.40 12.43 5.27
N ASP A 814 -8.86 13.63 5.47
CA ASP A 814 -9.61 14.84 5.83
C ASP A 814 -10.61 15.18 4.71
N TYR A 815 -10.20 15.16 3.43
CA TYR A 815 -11.13 15.29 2.30
C TYR A 815 -12.16 14.16 2.28
N GLY A 816 -11.72 12.91 2.45
CA GLY A 816 -12.56 11.72 2.49
C GLY A 816 -13.70 11.76 3.50
N ASN A 817 -13.49 12.39 4.65
CA ASN A 817 -14.52 12.55 5.69
C ASN A 817 -15.25 13.91 5.67
N GLY A 818 -15.00 14.75 4.67
CA GLY A 818 -15.60 16.06 4.50
C GLY A 818 -15.12 17.10 5.52
N ASN A 819 -13.93 16.91 6.08
CA ASN A 819 -13.32 17.80 7.08
C ASN A 819 -13.27 19.26 6.60
N PRO A 820 -12.77 19.60 5.38
CA PRO A 820 -12.52 20.99 5.02
C PRO A 820 -13.77 21.87 5.12
N LYS A 821 -14.90 21.37 4.61
CA LYS A 821 -16.22 22.03 4.74
C LYS A 821 -16.72 22.06 6.18
N ARG A 822 -16.63 20.93 6.88
CA ARG A 822 -17.23 20.74 8.20
C ARG A 822 -16.54 21.56 9.28
N LEU A 823 -15.22 21.75 9.15
CA LEU A 823 -14.35 22.40 10.12
C LEU A 823 -13.89 23.79 9.67
N GLN A 824 -14.52 24.37 8.64
CA GLN A 824 -14.15 25.65 8.05
C GLN A 824 -14.15 26.82 9.06
N VAL A 825 -14.97 26.74 10.10
CA VAL A 825 -14.97 27.72 11.20
C VAL A 825 -13.62 27.83 11.92
N TRP A 826 -12.83 26.76 11.97
CA TRP A 826 -11.50 26.75 12.57
C TRP A 826 -10.43 27.33 11.64
N LYS A 827 -10.59 27.15 10.33
CA LYS A 827 -9.78 27.87 9.34
C LYS A 827 -10.01 29.38 9.44
N GLN A 828 -11.28 29.80 9.53
CA GLN A 828 -11.64 31.20 9.76
C GLN A 828 -11.10 31.72 11.09
N SER A 829 -11.13 30.91 12.15
CA SER A 829 -10.57 31.26 13.47
C SER A 829 -9.03 31.37 13.47
N SER A 830 -8.37 30.86 12.42
CA SER A 830 -6.92 30.93 12.23
C SER A 830 -6.49 32.12 11.36
N LYS A 831 -7.44 32.96 10.95
CA LYS A 831 -7.23 34.14 10.10
C LYS A 831 -8.08 35.30 10.65
N ASN A 832 -7.79 36.54 10.22
CA ASN A 832 -8.59 37.73 10.54
C ASN A 832 -8.90 37.88 12.05
N PHE A 833 -7.85 37.82 12.88
CA PHE A 833 -7.98 37.77 14.34
C PHE A 833 -8.79 38.95 14.92
N ASN A 834 -9.80 38.63 15.72
CA ASN A 834 -10.61 39.61 16.44
C ASN A 834 -10.13 39.71 17.90
N VAL A 835 -9.23 40.66 18.16
CA VAL A 835 -8.75 40.98 19.51
C VAL A 835 -9.77 41.86 20.21
N VAL A 836 -10.54 41.28 21.14
CA VAL A 836 -11.61 42.00 21.86
C VAL A 836 -11.10 42.74 23.09
N ASP A 837 -9.96 42.30 23.64
CA ASP A 837 -9.28 42.96 24.74
C ASP A 837 -7.78 42.65 24.68
N ALA A 838 -6.95 43.64 24.96
CA ALA A 838 -5.51 43.46 25.09
C ALA A 838 -4.89 44.54 25.96
N ASN A 839 -4.01 44.14 26.87
CA ASN A 839 -3.37 45.04 27.82
C ASN A 839 -1.92 44.61 28.08
N ILE A 840 -1.08 45.57 28.45
CA ILE A 840 0.30 45.31 28.88
C ILE A 840 0.61 46.10 30.16
N VAL A 841 1.15 45.41 31.16
CA VAL A 841 1.51 46.00 32.46
C VAL A 841 2.88 45.53 32.92
N MET A 842 3.52 46.31 33.78
CA MET A 842 4.71 45.87 34.50
C MET A 842 4.28 45.05 35.73
N ASP A 843 4.86 43.87 35.90
CA ASP A 843 4.76 43.04 37.09
C ASP A 843 6.17 42.82 37.66
N GLY A 844 6.53 43.61 38.66
CA GLY A 844 7.91 43.70 39.14
C GLY A 844 8.86 44.21 38.05
N LYS A 845 9.76 43.34 37.57
CA LYS A 845 10.74 43.65 36.50
C LYS A 845 10.31 43.15 35.12
N ASP A 846 9.26 42.35 35.06
CA ASP A 846 8.77 41.74 33.83
C ASP A 846 7.63 42.57 33.26
N ALA A 847 7.46 42.52 31.93
CA ALA A 847 6.24 43.00 31.29
C ALA A 847 5.29 41.82 31.07
N VAL A 848 4.02 41.99 31.40
CA VAL A 848 2.96 40.99 31.19
C VAL A 848 1.97 41.56 30.19
N LEU A 849 1.91 40.96 29.00
CA LEU A 849 0.93 41.26 27.97
C LEU A 849 -0.15 40.18 27.96
N THR A 850 -1.42 40.56 27.99
CA THR A 850 -2.56 39.66 27.82
C THR A 850 -3.37 40.09 26.61
N ALA A 851 -3.84 39.14 25.80
CA ALA A 851 -4.72 39.37 24.65
C ALA A 851 -5.81 38.29 24.58
N ASN A 852 -7.06 38.72 24.40
CA ASN A 852 -8.24 37.89 24.28
C ASN A 852 -8.74 37.92 22.83
N TYR A 853 -8.74 36.77 22.18
CA TYR A 853 -9.22 36.59 20.81
C TYR A 853 -10.62 36.00 20.83
N LEU A 854 -11.59 36.68 20.23
CA LEU A 854 -12.91 36.09 19.95
C LEU A 854 -12.83 35.32 18.63
N LEU A 855 -12.96 33.99 18.71
CA LEU A 855 -12.87 33.12 17.54
C LEU A 855 -14.15 33.16 16.72
N ALA A 856 -14.08 32.76 15.44
CA ALA A 856 -15.26 32.65 14.58
C ALA A 856 -16.25 31.60 15.11
N ALA A 857 -15.78 30.62 15.87
CA ALA A 857 -16.58 29.65 16.60
C ALA A 857 -17.31 30.24 17.83
N GLY A 858 -17.08 31.52 18.16
CA GLY A 858 -17.74 32.27 19.23
C GLY A 858 -17.18 32.03 20.64
N ASN A 859 -16.19 31.17 20.80
CA ASN A 859 -15.41 30.98 22.03
C ASN A 859 -14.15 31.87 22.04
N LEU A 860 -13.38 31.82 23.13
CA LEU A 860 -12.19 32.64 23.34
C LEU A 860 -10.90 31.84 23.24
N TYR A 861 -9.87 32.49 22.72
CA TYR A 861 -8.49 32.09 22.92
C TYR A 861 -7.78 33.21 23.68
N ILE A 862 -7.31 32.92 24.89
CA ILE A 862 -6.70 33.87 25.80
C ILE A 862 -5.20 33.60 25.84
N VAL A 863 -4.40 34.64 25.62
CA VAL A 863 -2.95 34.54 25.55
C VAL A 863 -2.32 35.48 26.57
N THR A 864 -1.33 34.98 27.32
CA THR A 864 -0.51 35.78 28.22
C THR A 864 0.97 35.58 27.90
N TYR A 865 1.67 36.67 27.58
CA TYR A 865 3.11 36.71 27.42
C TYR A 865 3.75 37.43 28.61
N ARG A 866 4.60 36.73 29.36
CA ARG A 866 5.48 37.33 30.36
C ARG A 866 6.88 37.49 29.76
N ILE A 867 7.26 38.73 29.52
CA ILE A 867 8.53 39.12 28.91
C ILE A 867 9.51 39.52 30.00
N HIS A 868 10.63 38.81 30.09
CA HIS A 868 11.69 39.09 31.05
C HIS A 868 12.73 40.08 30.49
N PRO A 869 13.42 40.85 31.36
CA PRO A 869 14.51 41.75 30.96
C PRO A 869 15.64 41.09 30.13
N SER A 870 15.83 39.77 30.29
CA SER A 870 16.79 39.00 29.48
C SER A 870 16.39 38.83 28.03
N GLY A 871 15.10 38.98 27.71
CA GLY A 871 14.47 38.62 26.44
C GLY A 871 13.75 37.27 26.49
N VAL A 872 13.88 36.47 27.55
CA VAL A 872 13.09 35.23 27.69
C VAL A 872 11.60 35.58 27.74
N VAL A 873 10.77 34.85 27.00
CA VAL A 873 9.31 35.03 26.97
C VAL A 873 8.63 33.74 27.41
N LYS A 874 7.85 33.80 28.48
CA LYS A 874 6.93 32.74 28.86
C LYS A 874 5.56 33.04 28.23
N ALA A 875 5.02 32.09 27.48
CA ALA A 875 3.74 32.20 26.80
C ALA A 875 2.76 31.15 27.34
N ASP A 876 1.63 31.61 27.86
CA ASP A 876 0.54 30.78 28.38
C ASP A 876 -0.73 31.04 27.57
N PHE A 877 -1.46 29.97 27.27
CA PHE A 877 -2.61 29.96 26.38
C PHE A 877 -3.78 29.23 27.03
N THR A 878 -4.98 29.77 26.89
CA THR A 878 -6.25 29.12 27.26
C THR A 878 -7.19 29.15 26.08
N PHE A 879 -7.56 27.98 25.57
CA PHE A 879 -8.70 27.81 24.66
C PHE A 879 -9.93 27.51 25.50
N THR A 880 -10.93 28.37 25.47
CA THR A 880 -12.15 28.17 26.27
C THR A 880 -13.12 27.24 25.56
N SER A 881 -13.88 26.48 26.35
CA SER A 881 -14.94 25.62 25.83
C SER A 881 -16.00 26.42 25.07
N THR A 882 -16.50 25.89 23.95
CA THR A 882 -17.70 26.43 23.29
C THR A 882 -18.96 26.34 24.17
N ASP A 883 -18.97 25.50 25.20
CA ASP A 883 -20.08 25.38 26.15
C ASP A 883 -19.95 26.36 27.33
N MET A 884 -19.01 27.33 27.26
CA MET A 884 -18.81 28.33 28.31
C MET A 884 -20.06 29.19 28.57
N GLU A 885 -20.29 29.50 29.85
CA GLU A 885 -21.38 30.34 30.34
C GLU A 885 -20.85 31.68 30.87
N ALA A 886 -21.59 32.76 30.64
CA ALA A 886 -21.20 34.12 31.06
C ALA A 886 -20.91 34.21 32.55
N ALA A 887 -21.77 33.62 33.38
CA ALA A 887 -21.67 33.66 34.84
C ALA A 887 -20.42 32.94 35.40
N LYS A 888 -19.75 32.12 34.59
CA LYS A 888 -18.57 31.32 34.98
C LYS A 888 -17.29 31.75 34.24
N THR A 889 -17.37 32.75 33.38
CA THR A 889 -16.24 33.23 32.59
C THR A 889 -15.64 34.45 33.29
N GLU A 890 -14.47 34.28 33.91
CA GLU A 890 -13.70 35.40 34.45
C GLU A 890 -13.01 36.16 33.30
N ALA A 891 -13.65 37.24 32.83
CA ALA A 891 -13.14 38.08 31.76
C ALA A 891 -13.52 39.56 31.96
N SER A 892 -12.88 40.47 31.23
CA SER A 892 -13.22 41.90 31.25
C SER A 892 -14.63 42.13 30.72
N GLU A 893 -15.27 43.23 31.15
CA GLU A 893 -16.62 43.60 30.69
C GLU A 893 -16.69 43.70 29.16
N ALA A 894 -15.66 44.27 28.52
CA ALA A 894 -15.54 44.32 27.07
C ALA A 894 -15.50 42.92 26.42
N THR A 895 -14.75 42.00 27.03
CA THR A 895 -14.69 40.60 26.57
C THR A 895 -16.05 39.91 26.74
N LEU A 896 -16.73 40.09 27.87
CA LEU A 896 -18.05 39.49 28.14
C LEU A 896 -19.10 40.01 27.15
N MET A 897 -19.15 41.32 26.91
CA MET A 897 -20.10 41.95 25.98
C MET A 897 -19.88 41.51 24.53
N ALA A 898 -18.64 41.26 24.11
CA ALA A 898 -18.34 40.75 22.78
C ALA A 898 -18.62 39.23 22.63
N THR A 899 -18.39 38.46 23.70
CA THR A 899 -18.48 36.98 23.65
C THR A 899 -19.91 36.47 23.81
N PHE A 900 -20.72 37.09 24.67
CA PHE A 900 -22.08 36.63 24.98
C PHE A 900 -23.14 37.44 24.22
N THR A 901 -23.03 37.41 22.89
CA THR A 901 -24.03 37.97 21.98
C THR A 901 -24.87 36.85 21.35
N PRO A 902 -26.11 37.10 20.90
CA PRO A 902 -26.91 36.08 20.22
C PRO A 902 -26.22 35.42 19.02
N GLY A 903 -25.39 36.17 18.27
CA GLY A 903 -24.61 35.65 17.16
C GLY A 903 -23.49 34.71 17.61
N SER A 904 -22.71 35.12 18.61
CA SER A 904 -21.65 34.31 19.20
C SER A 904 -22.22 33.05 19.89
N ASP A 905 -23.36 33.15 20.56
CA ASP A 905 -24.05 32.00 21.18
C ASP A 905 -24.48 30.96 20.14
N ALA A 906 -25.02 31.43 19.01
CA ALA A 906 -25.39 30.56 17.89
C ALA A 906 -24.17 29.86 17.28
N ALA A 907 -23.06 30.61 17.09
CA ALA A 907 -21.80 30.06 16.60
C ALA A 907 -21.24 28.99 17.55
N ARG A 908 -21.18 29.27 18.86
CA ARG A 908 -20.72 28.31 19.87
C ARG A 908 -21.56 27.04 19.90
N LYS A 909 -22.89 27.16 19.85
CA LYS A 909 -23.80 26.00 19.81
C LYS A 909 -23.62 25.15 18.55
N ALA A 910 -23.29 25.77 17.41
CA ALA A 910 -22.97 25.04 16.19
C ALA A 910 -21.61 24.32 16.31
N ALA A 911 -20.61 25.00 16.89
CA ALA A 911 -19.25 24.49 17.03
C ALA A 911 -19.09 23.44 18.15
N SER A 912 -19.97 23.36 19.15
CA SER A 912 -19.79 22.47 20.31
C SER A 912 -19.81 20.98 20.00
N LYS A 913 -20.28 20.60 18.82
CA LYS A 913 -20.29 19.22 18.33
C LYS A 913 -19.11 18.89 17.42
N LEU A 914 -18.24 19.87 17.18
CA LEU A 914 -17.10 19.75 16.27
C LEU A 914 -15.83 19.41 17.05
N GLU A 915 -14.92 18.74 16.36
CA GLU A 915 -13.51 18.68 16.71
C GLU A 915 -12.75 19.90 16.15
N VAL A 916 -11.60 20.19 16.75
CA VAL A 916 -10.66 21.22 16.31
C VAL A 916 -9.46 20.52 15.63
N PRO A 917 -9.08 20.87 14.39
CA PRO A 917 -7.96 20.23 13.71
C PRO A 917 -6.62 20.38 14.45
N ARG A 918 -6.41 21.55 15.06
CA ARG A 918 -5.19 21.92 15.77
C ARG A 918 -5.54 22.92 16.87
N ILE A 919 -4.80 22.91 17.97
CA ILE A 919 -4.76 24.05 18.90
C ILE A 919 -3.28 24.38 19.10
N GLY A 920 -2.86 25.52 18.57
CA GLY A 920 -1.46 25.91 18.54
C GLY A 920 -1.23 27.37 18.22
N VAL A 921 0.02 27.70 17.92
CA VAL A 921 0.45 28.98 17.37
C VAL A 921 1.38 28.75 16.18
N ARG A 922 1.48 29.72 15.29
CA ARG A 922 2.47 29.72 14.19
C ARG A 922 3.21 31.05 14.10
N PHE A 923 4.42 31.01 13.56
CA PHE A 923 5.25 32.18 13.28
C PHE A 923 6.29 31.86 12.21
N ARG A 924 6.91 32.89 11.62
CA ARG A 924 7.96 32.76 10.61
C ARG A 924 9.27 33.30 11.12
N LEU A 925 10.33 32.54 10.86
CA LEU A 925 11.71 32.90 11.12
C LEU A 925 12.43 33.22 9.80
N PRO A 926 13.53 34.00 9.85
CA PRO A 926 14.42 34.14 8.72
C PRO A 926 14.85 32.78 8.15
N ALA A 927 14.88 32.66 6.83
CA ALA A 927 15.25 31.42 6.12
C ALA A 927 16.57 30.80 6.59
N GLU A 928 17.53 31.62 7.04
CA GLU A 928 18.81 31.12 7.53
C GLU A 928 18.71 30.36 8.87
N MET A 929 17.61 30.50 9.62
CA MET A 929 17.32 29.75 10.86
C MET A 929 16.80 28.33 10.58
N ASN A 930 17.45 27.66 9.62
CA ASN A 930 17.02 26.41 9.03
C ASN A 930 17.42 25.17 9.84
N GLN A 931 18.35 25.28 10.80
CA GLN A 931 18.82 24.13 11.57
C GLN A 931 17.83 23.82 12.69
N VAL A 932 17.31 22.60 12.72
CA VAL A 932 16.35 22.15 13.73
C VAL A 932 17.00 21.09 14.61
N GLU A 933 16.99 21.31 15.93
CA GLU A 933 17.38 20.31 16.92
C GLU A 933 16.29 20.21 17.97
N TYR A 934 15.80 19.01 18.26
CA TYR A 934 14.69 18.83 19.19
C TYR A 934 14.81 17.55 20.02
N PHE A 935 14.18 17.56 21.19
CA PHE A 935 14.03 16.38 22.04
C PHE A 935 12.55 16.00 22.11
N GLY A 936 12.16 14.98 21.35
CA GLY A 936 10.77 14.58 21.10
C GLY A 936 10.72 13.29 20.28
N ARG A 937 9.55 12.91 19.75
CA ARG A 937 9.45 11.72 18.90
C ARG A 937 10.06 11.93 17.51
N GLY A 938 10.75 10.94 16.95
CA GLY A 938 11.29 11.00 15.57
C GLY A 938 12.16 9.79 15.20
N PRO A 939 13.00 9.91 14.15
CA PRO A 939 13.15 11.08 13.27
C PRO A 939 12.04 11.24 12.24
N GLU A 940 11.19 10.22 12.03
CA GLU A 940 10.09 10.27 11.09
C GLU A 940 8.93 11.12 11.62
N GLU A 941 8.19 11.78 10.70
CA GLU A 941 6.98 12.50 11.07
C GLU A 941 5.94 11.56 11.71
N ASN A 942 5.26 12.06 12.73
CA ASN A 942 4.34 11.31 13.55
C ASN A 942 3.19 12.17 14.05
N TYR A 943 2.05 11.51 14.28
CA TYR A 943 0.80 12.12 14.70
C TYR A 943 0.24 11.37 15.92
N VAL A 944 -0.74 11.96 16.61
CA VAL A 944 -1.23 11.43 17.89
C VAL A 944 -1.80 10.01 17.80
N ASP A 945 -2.27 9.59 16.62
CA ASP A 945 -2.76 8.24 16.31
C ASP A 945 -1.76 7.40 15.50
N ARG A 946 -0.57 7.93 15.19
CA ARG A 946 0.51 7.25 14.44
C ARG A 946 1.88 7.67 14.98
N ASN A 947 2.21 7.23 16.19
CA ASN A 947 3.49 7.56 16.83
C ASN A 947 4.09 6.42 17.66
N ALA A 948 3.52 5.22 17.64
CA ALA A 948 4.03 4.09 18.41
C ALA A 948 5.39 3.63 17.86
N GLY A 949 5.59 3.70 16.55
CA GLY A 949 6.84 3.38 15.88
C GLY A 949 7.91 4.46 15.94
N THR A 950 7.69 5.61 16.57
CA THR A 950 8.69 6.70 16.67
C THR A 950 9.15 6.91 18.10
N LEU A 951 10.46 7.10 18.28
CA LEU A 951 11.11 7.09 19.59
C LEU A 951 11.35 8.51 20.12
N ILE A 952 11.36 8.69 21.44
CA ILE A 952 11.77 9.95 22.06
C ILE A 952 13.30 9.98 22.15
N ASP A 953 13.93 10.88 21.40
CA ASP A 953 15.38 11.07 21.43
C ASP A 953 15.77 12.50 21.02
N LEU A 954 17.08 12.79 21.02
CA LEU A 954 17.64 14.02 20.50
C LEU A 954 17.88 13.88 18.98
N TYR A 955 17.13 14.65 18.20
CA TYR A 955 17.22 14.64 16.75
C TYR A 955 17.77 15.97 16.23
N LYS A 956 18.49 15.89 15.11
CA LYS A 956 19.05 17.04 14.38
C LYS A 956 18.70 16.91 12.90
N THR A 957 18.12 17.97 12.35
CA THR A 957 17.69 18.03 10.95
C THR A 957 17.66 19.48 10.46
N THR A 958 17.01 19.73 9.34
CA THR A 958 16.74 21.07 8.82
C THR A 958 15.26 21.22 8.47
N ALA A 959 14.75 22.44 8.39
CA ALA A 959 13.37 22.67 7.96
C ALA A 959 13.13 22.22 6.50
N ASP A 960 14.18 22.19 5.66
CA ASP A 960 14.12 21.58 4.32
C ASP A 960 13.85 20.07 4.41
N ASN A 961 14.57 19.35 5.29
CA ASN A 961 14.49 17.90 5.41
C ASN A 961 13.27 17.41 6.21
N MET A 962 12.56 18.31 6.90
CA MET A 962 11.30 17.97 7.57
C MET A 962 10.11 17.89 6.61
N TYR A 963 10.27 18.37 5.36
CA TYR A 963 9.26 18.23 4.32
C TYR A 963 9.25 16.81 3.75
N PHE A 964 8.09 16.17 3.76
CA PHE A 964 7.86 14.91 3.05
C PHE A 964 7.02 15.14 1.78
N PRO A 965 7.52 14.78 0.58
CA PRO A 965 6.86 15.09 -0.70
C PRO A 965 5.81 14.03 -1.09
N TYR A 966 4.69 13.98 -0.36
CA TYR A 966 3.53 13.16 -0.77
C TYR A 966 3.10 13.52 -2.21
N VAL A 967 2.71 12.51 -3.01
CA VAL A 967 2.35 12.68 -4.44
C VAL A 967 1.39 13.85 -4.65
N ARG A 968 0.32 13.90 -3.84
CA ARG A 968 -0.49 15.11 -3.65
C ARG A 968 0.01 15.86 -2.41
N PRO A 969 0.52 17.10 -2.55
CA PRO A 969 0.96 17.91 -1.41
C PRO A 969 -0.12 18.13 -0.34
N GLN A 970 0.25 17.98 0.94
CA GLN A 970 -0.66 18.06 2.09
C GLN A 970 0.08 18.31 3.41
N GLU A 971 -0.63 18.33 4.56
CA GLU A 971 0.01 18.43 5.88
C GLU A 971 1.09 17.35 6.07
N ASN A 972 2.26 17.79 6.54
CA ASN A 972 3.45 16.96 6.71
C ASN A 972 4.39 17.53 7.79
N GLY A 973 5.41 16.76 8.16
CA GLY A 973 6.53 17.17 9.01
C GLY A 973 6.21 17.29 10.49
N HIS A 974 5.03 16.84 10.94
CA HIS A 974 4.61 16.94 12.34
C HIS A 974 5.38 15.97 13.24
N HIS A 975 5.67 16.40 14.47
CA HIS A 975 6.32 15.60 15.50
C HIS A 975 5.65 15.83 16.84
N THR A 976 5.24 14.75 17.50
CA THR A 976 4.54 14.77 18.80
C THR A 976 5.51 14.62 19.98
N ASP A 977 4.96 14.77 21.20
CA ASP A 977 5.67 14.56 22.47
C ASP A 977 7.02 15.31 22.56
N THR A 978 7.10 16.52 22.03
CA THR A 978 8.33 17.31 22.03
C THR A 978 8.46 18.11 23.32
N ARG A 979 9.60 17.99 24.00
CA ARG A 979 9.91 18.74 25.23
C ARG A 979 10.52 20.08 24.91
N TRP A 980 11.38 20.13 23.90
CA TRP A 980 11.95 21.37 23.39
C TRP A 980 12.41 21.20 21.95
N LEU A 981 12.41 22.32 21.23
CA LEU A 981 13.00 22.45 19.90
C LEU A 981 13.84 23.73 19.82
N THR A 982 14.90 23.69 19.02
CA THR A 982 15.80 24.81 18.76
C THR A 982 15.89 25.02 17.26
N LEU A 983 15.74 26.28 16.84
CA LEU A 983 15.86 26.73 15.45
C LEU A 983 17.03 27.71 15.37
N ASN A 984 18.09 27.32 14.66
CA ASN A 984 19.37 28.05 14.64
C ASN A 984 19.81 28.43 13.22
N LYS A 985 20.61 29.50 13.14
CA LYS A 985 21.45 29.77 11.98
C LYS A 985 22.62 28.79 11.92
N LYS A 986 23.10 28.46 10.72
CA LYS A 986 24.33 27.65 10.58
C LYS A 986 25.52 28.38 11.24
N GLY A 987 26.08 27.79 12.28
CA GLY A 987 27.19 28.39 13.05
C GLY A 987 26.82 29.64 13.87
N GLY A 988 25.53 29.93 14.02
CA GLY A 988 25.02 31.13 14.67
C GLY A 988 23.98 30.83 15.75
N LYS A 989 23.51 31.91 16.38
CA LYS A 989 22.47 31.88 17.41
C LYS A 989 21.08 31.76 16.80
N GLY A 990 20.11 31.39 17.63
CA GLY A 990 18.73 31.19 17.25
C GLY A 990 17.80 31.25 18.45
N LEU A 991 16.71 30.46 18.43
CA LEU A 991 15.76 30.39 19.53
C LEU A 991 15.53 28.95 19.96
N THR A 992 15.37 28.73 21.26
CA THR A 992 14.89 27.46 21.81
C THR A 992 13.50 27.67 22.41
N ILE A 993 12.56 26.77 22.10
CA ILE A 993 11.24 26.67 22.72
C ILE A 993 11.26 25.51 23.69
N TYR A 994 10.88 25.76 24.94
CA TYR A 994 10.73 24.76 26.00
C TYR A 994 9.25 24.61 26.35
N ALA A 995 8.69 23.41 26.15
CA ALA A 995 7.32 23.11 26.55
C ALA A 995 7.19 23.06 28.08
N ASP A 996 6.02 23.42 28.60
CA ASP A 996 5.70 23.20 30.02
C ASP A 996 5.54 21.72 30.36
N LYS A 997 5.02 20.94 29.40
CA LYS A 997 4.92 19.48 29.45
C LYS A 997 5.49 18.89 28.18
N THR A 998 4.68 18.84 27.13
CA THR A 998 5.04 18.48 25.76
C THR A 998 4.23 19.32 24.78
N ILE A 999 4.75 19.46 23.57
CA ILE A 999 4.11 20.11 22.42
C ILE A 999 4.22 19.20 21.19
N GLY A 1000 3.34 19.40 20.22
CA GLY A 1000 3.59 19.02 18.83
C GLY A 1000 4.28 20.16 18.08
N PHE A 1001 5.00 19.86 17.01
CA PHE A 1001 5.51 20.91 16.12
C PHE A 1001 5.73 20.43 14.68
N ASN A 1002 5.76 21.37 13.75
CA ASN A 1002 6.43 21.21 12.46
C ASN A 1002 7.25 22.48 12.17
N ALA A 1003 8.31 22.36 11.38
CA ALA A 1003 9.14 23.48 10.94
C ALA A 1003 9.51 23.28 9.47
N LEU A 1004 8.93 24.09 8.59
CA LEU A 1004 9.01 23.89 7.14
C LEU A 1004 9.45 25.17 6.43
N ARG A 1005 9.98 25.02 5.21
CA ARG A 1005 10.20 26.14 4.28
C ARG A 1005 8.95 26.52 3.49
N ASN A 1006 7.78 26.07 3.93
CA ASN A 1006 6.50 26.28 3.26
C ASN A 1006 5.49 26.82 4.27
N SER A 1007 4.52 27.57 3.77
CA SER A 1007 3.38 27.97 4.59
C SER A 1007 2.34 26.86 4.66
N VAL A 1008 1.53 26.81 5.72
CA VAL A 1008 0.35 25.92 5.78
C VAL A 1008 -0.52 26.06 4.53
N GLU A 1009 -0.67 27.29 4.01
CA GLU A 1009 -1.44 27.58 2.81
C GLU A 1009 -0.87 26.96 1.52
N ASP A 1010 0.43 26.59 1.48
CA ASP A 1010 1.02 25.94 0.30
C ASP A 1010 0.47 24.51 0.10
N PHE A 1011 -0.19 23.95 1.11
CA PHE A 1011 -0.71 22.58 1.11
C PHE A 1011 -2.25 22.52 1.17
N ASP A 1012 -2.93 23.67 1.21
CA ASP A 1012 -4.38 23.78 1.37
C ASP A 1012 -5.06 23.98 0.01
N GLY A 1013 -5.97 23.09 -0.37
CA GLY A 1013 -6.65 23.10 -1.68
C GLY A 1013 -7.60 24.28 -1.91
N GLU A 1014 -8.04 24.99 -0.86
CA GLU A 1014 -8.79 26.24 -1.03
C GLU A 1014 -7.84 27.40 -1.37
N GLU A 1015 -6.63 27.42 -0.81
CA GLU A 1015 -5.68 28.54 -0.93
C GLU A 1015 -4.74 28.42 -2.13
N THR A 1016 -4.38 27.19 -2.52
CA THR A 1016 -3.48 26.88 -3.64
C THR A 1016 -4.15 26.97 -5.01
N VAL A 1017 -4.49 28.18 -5.44
CA VAL A 1017 -5.31 28.40 -6.65
C VAL A 1017 -4.61 28.17 -8.01
N SER A 1018 -3.35 27.71 -8.04
CA SER A 1018 -2.58 27.55 -9.29
C SER A 1018 -3.03 26.38 -10.17
N ARG A 1019 -3.76 25.41 -9.60
CA ARG A 1019 -4.23 24.20 -10.28
C ARG A 1019 -5.74 24.08 -10.15
N PRO A 1020 -6.46 23.49 -11.11
CA PRO A 1020 -7.90 23.23 -10.96
C PRO A 1020 -8.18 22.23 -9.83
N TYR A 1021 -9.44 22.17 -9.39
CA TYR A 1021 -9.91 21.07 -8.55
C TYR A 1021 -9.78 19.73 -9.27
N GLN A 1022 -9.68 18.64 -8.51
CA GLN A 1022 -9.73 17.28 -9.07
C GLN A 1022 -11.15 16.97 -9.55
N TRP A 1023 -11.42 17.30 -10.81
CA TRP A 1023 -12.70 17.03 -11.46
C TRP A 1023 -12.72 15.63 -12.03
N LEU A 1024 -13.69 14.84 -11.59
CA LEU A 1024 -13.78 13.41 -11.91
C LEU A 1024 -14.35 13.15 -13.32
N ASN A 1025 -15.12 14.10 -13.88
CA ASN A 1025 -15.64 14.07 -15.26
C ASN A 1025 -16.42 12.78 -15.64
N ARG A 1026 -17.13 12.17 -14.70
CA ARG A 1026 -17.82 10.88 -14.93
C ARG A 1026 -19.20 11.03 -15.56
N ASP A 1027 -19.75 12.24 -15.52
CA ASP A 1027 -21.03 12.57 -16.17
C ASP A 1027 -21.12 14.05 -16.60
N ALA A 1028 -22.23 14.39 -17.25
CA ALA A 1028 -22.50 15.74 -17.75
C ALA A 1028 -22.55 16.82 -16.65
N GLY A 1029 -22.88 16.46 -15.41
CA GLY A 1029 -22.90 17.39 -14.28
C GLY A 1029 -21.49 17.68 -13.76
N GLU A 1030 -20.65 16.66 -13.66
CA GLU A 1030 -19.25 16.80 -13.25
C GLU A 1030 -18.42 17.58 -14.28
N LEU A 1031 -18.80 17.57 -15.57
CA LEU A 1031 -18.17 18.35 -16.64
C LEU A 1031 -18.43 19.87 -16.59
N VAL A 1032 -19.36 20.33 -15.74
CA VAL A 1032 -19.67 21.76 -15.59
C VAL A 1032 -18.54 22.50 -14.84
N HIS A 1033 -17.77 21.79 -14.01
CA HIS A 1033 -16.68 22.35 -13.18
C HIS A 1033 -17.14 23.56 -12.32
N ASP A 1034 -18.27 23.41 -11.64
CA ASP A 1034 -18.83 24.43 -10.75
C ASP A 1034 -17.96 24.63 -9.49
N GLU A 1035 -17.00 25.55 -9.55
CA GLU A 1035 -16.04 25.81 -8.46
C GLU A 1035 -16.73 26.16 -7.13
N SER A 1036 -17.92 26.75 -7.16
CA SER A 1036 -18.67 27.08 -5.93
C SER A 1036 -19.04 25.83 -5.12
N LYS A 1037 -19.15 24.67 -5.79
CA LYS A 1037 -19.39 23.37 -5.17
C LYS A 1037 -18.12 22.61 -4.83
N ALA A 1038 -16.99 22.93 -5.46
CA ALA A 1038 -15.71 22.29 -5.15
C ALA A 1038 -14.97 22.95 -3.99
N LYS A 1039 -15.19 24.25 -3.79
CA LYS A 1039 -14.62 25.01 -2.69
C LYS A 1039 -14.88 24.33 -1.34
N ASP A 1040 -13.80 24.14 -0.58
CA ASP A 1040 -13.75 23.49 0.74
C ASP A 1040 -14.27 22.04 0.74
N GLN A 1041 -14.34 21.40 -0.43
CA GLN A 1041 -14.88 20.03 -0.56
C GLN A 1041 -13.95 19.12 -1.36
N LEU A 1042 -13.40 19.61 -2.47
CA LEU A 1042 -12.51 18.83 -3.33
C LEU A 1042 -11.05 19.26 -3.16
N PRO A 1043 -10.10 18.32 -3.22
CA PRO A 1043 -8.70 18.67 -3.36
C PRO A 1043 -8.42 19.30 -4.72
N ARG A 1044 -7.33 20.07 -4.81
CA ARG A 1044 -6.77 20.53 -6.09
C ARG A 1044 -5.82 19.49 -6.68
N LYS A 1045 -5.67 19.55 -8.00
CA LYS A 1045 -4.77 18.71 -8.78
C LYS A 1045 -3.34 19.24 -8.71
N THR A 1046 -2.81 19.29 -7.49
CA THR A 1046 -1.46 19.77 -7.17
C THR A 1046 -0.47 18.62 -7.13
N HIS A 1047 0.77 18.89 -7.50
CA HIS A 1047 1.85 17.91 -7.60
C HIS A 1047 3.09 18.38 -6.82
N ILE A 1048 4.05 17.48 -6.62
CA ILE A 1048 5.28 17.77 -5.86
C ILE A 1048 6.10 18.95 -6.44
N ASN A 1049 6.04 19.20 -7.75
CA ASN A 1049 6.70 20.33 -8.41
C ASN A 1049 5.94 21.67 -8.29
N ASP A 1050 4.72 21.67 -7.75
CA ASP A 1050 3.99 22.90 -7.42
C ASP A 1050 4.43 23.49 -6.08
N ILE A 1051 5.14 22.72 -5.26
CA ILE A 1051 5.67 23.13 -3.96
C ILE A 1051 7.13 23.57 -4.11
N SER A 1052 7.46 24.74 -3.58
CA SER A 1052 8.84 25.26 -3.60
C SER A 1052 9.17 25.93 -2.28
N PRO A 1053 10.42 25.78 -1.77
CA PRO A 1053 10.83 26.47 -0.55
C PRO A 1053 10.68 27.99 -0.64
N ARG A 1054 10.04 28.58 0.38
CA ARG A 1054 9.87 30.02 0.59
C ARG A 1054 11.11 30.62 1.28
N ASN A 1055 11.19 31.94 1.32
CA ASN A 1055 12.29 32.70 1.94
C ASN A 1055 12.16 32.88 3.48
N PHE A 1056 11.48 31.95 4.14
CA PHE A 1056 11.30 31.88 5.58
C PHE A 1056 11.28 30.43 6.05
N VAL A 1057 11.43 30.21 7.36
CA VAL A 1057 11.05 28.96 8.03
C VAL A 1057 9.77 29.23 8.80
N GLU A 1058 8.68 28.55 8.48
CA GLU A 1058 7.44 28.61 9.24
C GLU A 1058 7.44 27.50 10.29
N VAL A 1059 7.11 27.87 11.53
CA VAL A 1059 7.09 26.95 12.67
C VAL A 1059 5.68 26.95 13.24
N CYS A 1060 5.05 25.78 13.34
CA CYS A 1060 3.85 25.59 14.15
C CYS A 1060 4.26 24.94 15.47
N VAL A 1061 3.75 25.47 16.58
CA VAL A 1061 3.91 24.92 17.92
C VAL A 1061 2.52 24.64 18.47
N ASP A 1062 2.24 23.38 18.72
CA ASP A 1062 0.89 22.90 18.98
C ASP A 1062 0.80 22.35 20.40
N MET A 1063 -0.27 22.66 21.12
CA MET A 1063 -0.69 21.85 22.26
C MET A 1063 -0.95 20.42 21.77
N LYS A 1064 -1.73 20.32 20.69
CA LYS A 1064 -2.12 19.07 20.05
C LYS A 1064 -2.61 19.36 18.64
N GLN A 1065 -2.40 18.39 17.76
CA GLN A 1065 -3.05 18.29 16.45
C GLN A 1065 -3.89 17.00 16.45
N GLN A 1066 -5.05 17.01 15.80
CA GLN A 1066 -5.86 15.79 15.67
C GLN A 1066 -5.12 14.70 14.87
N GLY A 1067 -5.57 13.46 15.01
CA GLY A 1067 -5.02 12.32 14.28
C GLY A 1067 -5.12 12.43 12.75
N VAL A 1068 -4.39 11.57 12.03
CA VAL A 1068 -4.44 11.48 10.56
C VAL A 1068 -5.52 10.53 10.05
N ALA A 1069 -6.13 9.72 10.92
CA ALA A 1069 -7.05 8.64 10.54
C ALA A 1069 -6.40 7.62 9.59
N GLY A 1070 -7.19 6.77 8.94
CA GLY A 1070 -6.67 5.81 7.97
C GLY A 1070 -7.35 4.44 7.95
N TYR A 1071 -8.49 4.25 8.63
CA TYR A 1071 -9.28 3.04 8.39
C TYR A 1071 -9.79 2.97 6.95
N ASN A 1072 -10.22 4.10 6.39
CA ASN A 1072 -10.47 4.34 4.98
C ASN A 1072 -10.33 5.85 4.67
N SER A 1073 -10.37 6.22 3.39
CA SER A 1073 -10.28 7.62 2.94
C SER A 1073 -11.58 8.15 2.31
N TRP A 1074 -12.73 7.64 2.76
CA TRP A 1074 -14.06 8.02 2.22
C TRP A 1074 -15.14 8.09 3.30
N GLY A 1075 -14.74 8.40 4.54
CA GLY A 1075 -15.69 8.73 5.60
C GLY A 1075 -15.16 8.55 7.01
N ALA A 1076 -14.17 7.68 7.22
CA ALA A 1076 -13.59 7.44 8.53
C ALA A 1076 -12.90 8.70 9.08
N ARG A 1077 -13.04 8.91 10.39
CA ARG A 1077 -12.40 10.00 11.14
C ARG A 1077 -11.42 9.40 12.14
N PRO A 1078 -10.50 10.19 12.71
CA PRO A 1078 -9.71 9.72 13.84
C PRO A 1078 -10.65 9.26 14.97
N GLU A 1079 -10.28 8.17 15.64
CA GLU A 1079 -11.03 7.65 16.78
C GLU A 1079 -11.15 8.75 17.89
N PRO A 1080 -12.21 8.77 18.72
CA PRO A 1080 -12.47 9.87 19.66
C PRO A 1080 -11.29 10.27 20.56
N GLY A 1081 -10.42 9.34 20.95
CA GLY A 1081 -9.21 9.62 21.75
C GLY A 1081 -8.15 10.48 21.05
N TYR A 1082 -8.25 10.59 19.72
CA TYR A 1082 -7.29 11.29 18.85
C TYR A 1082 -7.86 12.57 18.24
N ASN A 1083 -9.09 12.94 18.60
CA ASN A 1083 -9.70 14.23 18.28
C ASN A 1083 -9.42 15.28 19.37
N ILE A 1084 -9.76 16.54 19.08
CA ILE A 1084 -9.71 17.66 20.04
C ILE A 1084 -11.12 18.25 20.14
N PRO A 1085 -11.95 17.83 21.11
CA PRO A 1085 -13.31 18.38 21.26
C PRO A 1085 -13.35 19.89 21.49
N ALA A 1086 -14.14 20.63 20.71
CA ALA A 1086 -14.26 22.09 20.86
C ALA A 1086 -14.96 22.54 22.16
N ASN A 1087 -15.72 21.64 22.79
CA ASN A 1087 -16.49 21.91 23.98
C ASN A 1087 -15.73 21.68 25.29
N GLN A 1088 -14.40 21.67 25.26
CA GLN A 1088 -13.54 21.54 26.43
C GLN A 1088 -12.63 22.75 26.57
N GLU A 1089 -12.25 23.06 27.81
CA GLU A 1089 -11.22 24.06 28.09
C GLU A 1089 -9.83 23.39 28.03
N TYR A 1090 -8.89 24.03 27.33
CA TYR A 1090 -7.51 23.59 27.24
C TYR A 1090 -6.54 24.68 27.68
N LYS A 1091 -5.62 24.35 28.59
CA LYS A 1091 -4.55 25.22 29.07
C LYS A 1091 -3.19 24.63 28.73
N TRP A 1092 -2.33 25.44 28.13
CA TRP A 1092 -0.99 25.02 27.74
C TRP A 1092 -0.06 26.22 27.62
N GLY A 1093 1.25 25.96 27.55
CA GLY A 1093 2.25 27.01 27.48
C GLY A 1093 3.63 26.50 27.15
N PHE A 1094 4.51 27.45 26.83
CA PHE A 1094 5.91 27.21 26.57
C PHE A 1094 6.75 28.46 26.84
N THR A 1095 8.06 28.28 26.96
CA THR A 1095 9.03 29.37 27.16
C THR A 1095 9.96 29.48 25.95
N ILE A 1096 10.06 30.67 25.36
CA ILE A 1096 11.00 31.00 24.29
C ILE A 1096 12.26 31.59 24.91
N VAL A 1097 13.40 31.00 24.58
CA VAL A 1097 14.73 31.43 25.04
C VAL A 1097 15.59 31.80 23.83
N PRO A 1098 15.93 33.10 23.66
CA PRO A 1098 16.86 33.54 22.62
C PRO A 1098 18.29 33.10 22.99
N ARG A 1099 19.06 32.60 22.01
CA ARG A 1099 20.38 31.98 22.24
C ARG A 1099 21.57 32.90 21.98
#